data_AF-A0A3B5LWP9-F1
#
_entry.id   AF-A0A3B5LWP9-F1
#
_cell.length_a   1.000
_cell.length_b   1.000
_cell.length_c   1.000
_cell.angle_alpha   90.00
_cell.angle_beta   90.00
_cell.angle_gamma   90.00
#
_symmetry.space_group_name_H-M   'P 1'
#
loop_
_entity.id
_entity.type
_entity.pdbx_description
1 polymer ?
#
loop_
_entity_poly.entity_id
_entity_poly.type
_entity_poly.pdbx_seq_one_letter_code
_entity_poly.pdbx_strand_id
1 'polypeptide(L)'
;SYQSLLYRRKSSSIKSRGSSKGRLSISGRLNTERRKSQMEQRRMEERKNLISCRQWKAGARRYMKRLTDDAHTFLSSMKLWRSDIHQIEGMFGTGILSYFSFLRFLVALNLIIFLVMFCFVMLPMIIDPHPIRNVTYNEHQGILINYHEHILDLLSGEGILERTYLLYGFYKSDEIRFPMFTYKLPLAYLLTTLGYLLLSLLWIVKRSAEGFKRHLIKDEDRFQSFCNKIFAGWDFCITSESAAKQKRNSLLYELKTDLEDERIKQKMADRTRKDKCRIYFLRVILNMFVIGVLAVCFFCIYAATTFSQKAENRNKKVNFIVDLIHEYLPSIVITLANFITPLLFSVIINFEDYSPAFEIRFTLMRCVFMRLTSIAVLLFSLWSQLKQCGTDPCSNQKLCNCWETRVGQEMYKLTIFDFIIILSVTLFVEFPRKMLVHFCKCPLAKMWGLQEFSIPQNVLEIVYGQTICWIGTFYCPMLPAICTIKYFCIFYIKKLSLIKNCRPATRPFRASSSHFFFLGVLLIGLILACLPISISLPSQACGPFSNYNTSWEALPAAVEALPQNAKNFINLLGSETFAVSFFVVTCLAMFYVIALAGAHKKVINQLREKLVMVCRLDSLQSEGWPVKNPCTEIFPGFCVTGGPGQTLPDPEAVSGPECPSGQIHTAAPQSQQAEPQLPHQLLQQLQ
;
A
#
# COMPACT_ATOMS: atom_id res chain seq x y z
N SER A 1 35.59 17.50 13.37
CA SER A 1 37.00 17.82 13.03
C SER A 1 37.36 17.24 11.65
N TYR A 2 36.95 17.88 10.55
CA TYR A 2 37.32 17.49 9.17
C TYR A 2 37.39 18.69 8.19
N GLN A 3 37.23 19.94 8.69
CA GLN A 3 37.20 21.15 7.85
C GLN A 3 38.50 21.96 7.85
N SER A 4 39.49 21.60 8.66
CA SER A 4 40.75 22.36 8.80
C SER A 4 41.85 21.98 7.80
N LEU A 5 41.69 20.93 6.98
CA LEU A 5 42.77 20.41 6.12
C LEU A 5 42.74 20.88 4.66
N LEU A 6 41.68 21.55 4.19
CA LEU A 6 41.57 21.98 2.79
C LEU A 6 42.04 23.41 2.50
N TYR A 7 42.40 24.20 3.52
CA TYR A 7 42.75 25.62 3.32
C TYR A 7 44.26 25.91 3.17
N ARG A 8 45.14 24.89 3.30
CA ARG A 8 46.60 25.11 3.32
C ARG A 8 47.33 24.84 1.98
N ARG A 9 46.62 24.65 0.86
CA ARG A 9 47.24 24.29 -0.42
C ARG A 9 46.88 25.21 -1.59
N LYS A 10 46.85 26.53 -1.35
CA LYS A 10 46.77 27.54 -2.42
C LYS A 10 47.47 28.85 -2.03
N SER A 11 48.79 28.78 -1.82
CA SER A 11 49.66 29.96 -1.79
C SER A 11 51.06 29.59 -2.24
N SER A 12 51.23 29.38 -3.54
CA SER A 12 52.56 29.38 -4.17
C SER A 12 52.40 29.52 -5.68
N SER A 13 52.32 30.76 -6.16
CA SER A 13 52.75 31.21 -7.50
C SER A 13 52.16 32.59 -7.77
N ILE A 14 52.81 33.64 -7.24
CA ILE A 14 52.71 34.99 -7.81
C ILE A 14 54.15 35.39 -8.14
N LYS A 15 54.50 35.25 -9.41
CA LYS A 15 55.72 35.81 -10.00
C LYS A 15 55.69 37.33 -9.83
N SER A 16 56.75 37.88 -9.27
CA SER A 16 57.03 39.31 -9.29
C SER A 16 57.18 39.78 -10.75
N ARG A 17 56.32 40.69 -11.19
CA ARG A 17 56.57 41.51 -12.38
C ARG A 17 56.74 42.95 -11.90
N GLY A 18 57.85 43.54 -12.34
CA GLY A 18 58.42 44.76 -11.83
C GLY A 18 57.50 45.97 -11.89
N SER A 19 57.75 46.85 -10.92
CA SER A 19 57.23 48.19 -10.77
C SER A 19 57.45 49.04 -12.04
N SER A 20 56.37 49.49 -12.65
CA SER A 20 56.34 50.75 -13.40
C SER A 20 55.32 51.66 -12.74
N LYS A 21 55.81 52.70 -12.06
CA LYS A 21 55.03 53.78 -11.47
C LYS A 21 54.39 54.60 -12.58
N GLY A 22 53.17 54.25 -12.97
CA GLY A 22 52.25 55.14 -13.68
C GLY A 22 51.57 56.06 -12.68
N ARG A 23 51.79 57.37 -12.80
CA ARG A 23 51.17 58.42 -11.99
C ARG A 23 49.67 58.48 -12.31
N LEU A 24 48.84 57.66 -11.65
CA LEU A 24 47.38 57.77 -11.75
C LEU A 24 46.92 59.09 -11.14
N SER A 25 46.17 59.89 -11.90
CA SER A 25 45.55 61.11 -11.36
C SER A 25 44.62 60.77 -10.19
N ILE A 26 44.53 61.66 -9.21
CA ILE A 26 43.68 61.51 -8.01
C ILE A 26 42.23 61.19 -8.40
N SER A 27 41.75 61.71 -9.53
CA SER A 27 40.43 61.42 -10.13
C SER A 27 40.25 59.96 -10.55
N GLY A 28 41.28 59.34 -11.15
CA GLY A 28 41.24 57.91 -11.52
C GLY A 28 41.20 56.98 -10.30
N ARG A 29 41.87 57.36 -9.21
CA ARG A 29 41.85 56.61 -7.95
C ARG A 29 40.47 56.67 -7.28
N LEU A 30 39.85 57.85 -7.26
CA LEU A 30 38.51 58.07 -6.69
C LEU A 30 37.42 57.28 -7.46
N ASN A 31 37.49 57.26 -8.79
CA ASN A 31 36.56 56.49 -9.62
C ASN A 31 36.75 54.97 -9.46
N THR A 32 37.98 54.52 -9.25
CA THR A 32 38.26 53.10 -8.99
C THR A 32 37.75 52.67 -7.61
N GLU A 33 37.86 53.53 -6.60
CA GLU A 33 37.28 53.28 -5.27
C GLU A 33 35.76 53.30 -5.27
N ARG A 34 35.12 54.24 -6.00
CA ARG A 34 33.65 54.21 -6.19
C ARG A 34 33.16 52.92 -6.83
N ARG A 35 33.85 52.44 -7.87
CA ARG A 35 33.51 51.17 -8.53
C ARG A 35 33.70 49.97 -7.60
N LYS A 36 34.75 49.97 -6.77
CA LYS A 36 34.95 48.92 -5.74
C LYS A 36 33.84 48.95 -4.69
N SER A 37 33.48 50.13 -4.18
CA SER A 37 32.41 50.30 -3.19
C SER A 37 31.05 49.86 -3.75
N GLN A 38 30.71 50.21 -4.99
CA GLN A 38 29.49 49.74 -5.66
C GLN A 38 29.49 48.22 -5.89
N MET A 39 30.64 47.63 -6.24
CA MET A 39 30.75 46.18 -6.42
C MET A 39 30.64 45.42 -5.09
N GLU A 40 31.16 45.99 -3.99
CA GLU A 40 30.98 45.46 -2.64
C GLU A 40 29.54 45.58 -2.15
N GLN A 41 28.86 46.69 -2.44
CA GLN A 41 27.43 46.86 -2.14
C GLN A 41 26.58 45.82 -2.88
N ARG A 42 26.81 45.60 -4.19
CA ARG A 42 26.11 44.55 -4.96
C ARG A 42 26.37 43.15 -4.40
N ARG A 43 27.61 42.83 -4.02
CA ARG A 43 27.95 41.54 -3.41
C ARG A 43 27.30 41.36 -2.03
N MET A 44 27.16 42.43 -1.25
CA MET A 44 26.46 42.42 0.04
C MET A 44 24.96 42.17 -0.15
N GLU A 45 24.35 42.78 -1.17
CA GLU A 45 22.94 42.61 -1.50
C GLU A 45 22.64 41.20 -2.03
N GLU A 46 23.49 40.67 -2.92
CA GLU A 46 23.43 39.28 -3.37
C GLU A 46 23.59 38.28 -2.21
N ARG A 47 24.51 38.53 -1.28
CA ARG A 47 24.67 37.70 -0.06
C ARG A 47 23.43 37.75 0.83
N LYS A 48 22.83 38.93 1.03
CA LYS A 48 21.58 39.07 1.79
C LYS A 48 20.44 38.29 1.13
N ASN A 49 20.31 38.36 -0.19
CA ASN A 49 19.30 37.61 -0.95
C ASN A 49 19.52 36.08 -0.87
N LEU A 50 20.76 35.62 -0.94
CA LEU A 50 21.11 34.20 -0.76
C LEU A 50 20.82 33.68 0.66
N ILE A 51 21.08 34.51 1.69
CA ILE A 51 20.78 34.17 3.08
C ILE A 51 19.26 34.14 3.29
N SER A 52 18.51 35.11 2.78
CA SER A 52 17.05 35.15 2.83
C SER A 52 16.42 33.94 2.12
N CYS A 53 16.89 33.59 0.92
CA CYS A 53 16.42 32.40 0.20
C CYS A 53 16.75 31.08 0.95
N ARG A 54 17.92 30.98 1.59
CA ARG A 54 18.27 29.84 2.44
C ARG A 54 17.41 29.77 3.70
N GLN A 55 17.12 30.89 4.34
CA GLN A 55 16.24 30.98 5.50
C GLN A 55 14.80 30.60 5.13
N TRP A 56 14.30 31.05 3.98
CA TRP A 56 13.00 30.66 3.44
C TRP A 56 12.94 29.16 3.10
N LYS A 57 13.94 28.60 2.40
CA LYS A 57 14.03 27.15 2.14
C LYS A 57 14.15 26.31 3.42
N ALA A 58 14.81 26.81 4.46
CA ALA A 58 14.88 26.17 5.77
C ALA A 58 13.56 26.30 6.53
N GLY A 59 12.85 27.42 6.40
CA GLY A 59 11.50 27.63 6.92
C GLY A 59 10.49 26.69 6.27
N ALA A 60 10.43 26.66 4.94
CA ALA A 60 9.57 25.78 4.16
C ALA A 60 9.82 24.29 4.47
N ARG A 61 11.10 23.86 4.59
CA ARG A 61 11.42 22.49 5.01
C ARG A 61 10.98 22.17 6.44
N ARG A 62 11.15 23.10 7.39
CA ARG A 62 10.67 22.92 8.77
C ARG A 62 9.15 22.86 8.84
N TYR A 63 8.47 23.71 8.07
CA TYR A 63 7.01 23.72 7.97
C TYR A 63 6.48 22.43 7.31
N MET A 64 7.05 21.99 6.19
CA MET A 64 6.70 20.72 5.55
C MET A 64 6.97 19.52 6.46
N LYS A 65 8.08 19.54 7.21
CA LYS A 65 8.39 18.48 8.18
C LYS A 65 7.35 18.46 9.30
N ARG A 66 6.99 19.63 9.85
CA ARG A 66 5.91 19.74 10.86
C ARG A 66 4.58 19.26 10.32
N LEU A 67 4.14 19.69 9.13
CA LEU A 67 2.91 19.18 8.52
C LEU A 67 2.95 17.66 8.27
N THR A 68 4.11 17.12 7.89
CA THR A 68 4.26 15.67 7.69
C THR A 68 4.18 14.92 9.03
N ASP A 69 4.83 15.46 10.07
CA ASP A 69 4.81 14.90 11.42
C ASP A 69 3.42 15.03 12.04
N ASP A 70 2.72 16.16 11.85
CA ASP A 70 1.35 16.41 12.31
C ASP A 70 0.35 15.55 11.55
N ALA A 71 0.49 15.38 10.24
CA ALA A 71 -0.32 14.45 9.45
C ALA A 71 -0.07 13.00 9.88
N HIS A 72 1.19 12.61 10.12
CA HIS A 72 1.52 11.29 10.64
C HIS A 72 0.98 11.09 12.08
N THR A 73 1.00 12.15 12.89
CA THR A 73 0.46 12.15 14.25
C THR A 73 -1.05 12.09 14.21
N PHE A 74 -1.73 12.80 13.32
CA PHE A 74 -3.17 12.71 13.11
C PHE A 74 -3.57 11.30 12.64
N LEU A 75 -2.85 10.77 11.65
CA LEU A 75 -3.04 9.44 11.09
C LEU A 75 -2.73 8.29 12.09
N SER A 76 -1.81 8.52 13.04
CA SER A 76 -1.52 7.60 14.14
C SER A 76 -2.39 7.84 15.38
N SER A 77 -2.92 9.06 15.56
CA SER A 77 -3.89 9.45 16.59
C SER A 77 -5.29 8.97 16.27
N MET A 78 -5.57 8.65 15.00
CA MET A 78 -6.61 7.70 14.61
C MET A 78 -6.27 6.33 15.22
N LYS A 79 -6.38 6.24 16.55
CA LYS A 79 -6.34 5.03 17.39
C LYS A 79 -7.55 4.13 17.13
N LEU A 80 -8.21 4.29 15.98
CA LEU A 80 -9.37 3.53 15.59
C LEU A 80 -8.98 2.06 15.55
N TRP A 81 -9.62 1.27 16.41
CA TRP A 81 -9.47 -0.18 16.54
C TRP A 81 -8.09 -0.70 16.97
N ARG A 82 -7.17 0.12 17.51
CA ARG A 82 -5.87 -0.38 17.98
C ARG A 82 -6.04 -1.49 19.03
N SER A 83 -6.96 -1.30 19.97
CA SER A 83 -7.27 -2.29 21.01
C SER A 83 -7.87 -3.57 20.41
N ASP A 84 -8.85 -3.42 19.50
CA ASP A 84 -9.51 -4.55 18.84
C ASP A 84 -8.53 -5.39 18.01
N ILE A 85 -7.64 -4.71 17.29
CA ILE A 85 -6.62 -5.34 16.46
C ILE A 85 -5.61 -6.12 17.32
N HIS A 86 -5.16 -5.56 18.45
CA HIS A 86 -4.29 -6.28 19.39
C HIS A 86 -5.00 -7.45 20.09
N GLN A 87 -6.29 -7.32 20.38
CA GLN A 87 -7.08 -8.43 20.93
C GLN A 87 -7.19 -9.58 19.92
N ILE A 88 -7.46 -9.27 18.65
CA ILE A 88 -7.51 -10.26 17.56
C ILE A 88 -6.14 -10.92 17.35
N GLU A 89 -5.05 -10.14 17.42
CA GLU A 89 -3.68 -10.67 17.37
C GLU A 89 -3.41 -11.67 18.48
N GLY A 90 -3.84 -11.36 19.71
CA GLY A 90 -3.69 -12.26 20.85
C GLY A 90 -4.42 -13.59 20.69
N MET A 91 -5.64 -13.57 20.12
CA MET A 91 -6.48 -14.77 19.99
C MET A 91 -6.21 -15.60 18.73
N PHE A 92 -5.92 -14.94 17.60
CA PHE A 92 -5.89 -15.56 16.28
C PHE A 92 -4.54 -15.44 15.56
N GLY A 93 -3.58 -14.70 16.13
CA GLY A 93 -2.22 -14.59 15.64
C GLY A 93 -1.99 -13.47 14.60
N THR A 94 -0.72 -13.37 14.19
CA THR A 94 -0.20 -12.26 13.36
C THR A 94 -0.67 -12.30 11.90
N GLY A 95 -1.13 -13.45 11.40
CA GLY A 95 -1.69 -13.57 10.05
C GLY A 95 -3.00 -12.76 9.90
N ILE A 96 -3.93 -12.95 10.83
CA ILE A 96 -5.23 -12.24 10.79
C ILE A 96 -5.08 -10.76 11.17
N LEU A 97 -4.13 -10.42 12.05
CA LEU A 97 -3.71 -9.03 12.29
C LEU A 97 -3.39 -8.30 10.98
N SER A 98 -2.68 -8.95 10.06
CA SER A 98 -2.27 -8.33 8.80
C SER A 98 -3.45 -7.94 7.91
N TYR A 99 -4.55 -8.70 7.96
CA TYR A 99 -5.82 -8.37 7.29
C TYR A 99 -6.48 -7.12 7.90
N PHE A 100 -6.70 -7.08 9.21
CA PHE A 100 -7.36 -5.92 9.84
C PHE A 100 -6.49 -4.65 9.77
N SER A 101 -5.17 -4.79 9.83
CA SER A 101 -4.22 -3.69 9.60
C SER A 101 -4.26 -3.17 8.15
N PHE A 102 -4.53 -4.05 7.18
CA PHE A 102 -4.75 -3.69 5.79
C PHE A 102 -6.13 -3.05 5.56
N LEU A 103 -7.19 -3.53 6.22
CA LEU A 103 -8.51 -2.90 6.16
C LEU A 103 -8.49 -1.49 6.77
N ARG A 104 -7.87 -1.31 7.94
CA ARG A 104 -7.67 0.01 8.57
C ARG A 104 -6.92 0.98 7.66
N PHE A 105 -5.93 0.49 6.92
CA PHE A 105 -5.20 1.27 5.94
C PHE A 105 -6.10 1.82 4.83
N LEU A 106 -7.00 0.97 4.30
CA LEU A 106 -7.89 1.35 3.21
C LEU A 106 -8.99 2.31 3.66
N VAL A 107 -9.48 2.20 4.90
CA VAL A 107 -10.35 3.22 5.51
C VAL A 107 -9.65 4.58 5.50
N ALA A 108 -8.39 4.64 5.97
CA ALA A 108 -7.63 5.89 5.99
C ALA A 108 -7.31 6.42 4.57
N LEU A 109 -7.00 5.51 3.63
CA LEU A 109 -6.75 5.86 2.24
C LEU A 109 -7.98 6.51 1.60
N ASN A 110 -9.14 5.87 1.70
CA ASN A 110 -10.38 6.40 1.10
C ASN A 110 -10.87 7.67 1.79
N LEU A 111 -10.68 7.81 3.10
CA LEU A 111 -10.97 9.05 3.81
C LEU A 111 -10.12 10.21 3.26
N ILE A 112 -8.83 9.98 2.99
CA ILE A 112 -7.97 11.02 2.43
C ILE A 112 -8.31 11.31 0.96
N ILE A 113 -8.63 10.30 0.15
CA ILE A 113 -9.11 10.51 -1.22
C ILE A 113 -10.41 11.35 -1.19
N PHE A 114 -11.34 11.03 -0.29
CA PHE A 114 -12.55 11.82 -0.07
C PHE A 114 -12.23 13.27 0.30
N LEU A 115 -11.33 13.50 1.27
CA LEU A 115 -10.94 14.85 1.68
C LEU A 115 -10.32 15.65 0.52
N VAL A 116 -9.48 15.02 -0.30
CA VAL A 116 -8.88 15.65 -1.48
C VAL A 116 -9.95 16.02 -2.51
N MET A 117 -10.87 15.11 -2.84
CA MET A 117 -11.98 15.40 -3.76
C MET A 117 -12.95 16.43 -3.19
N PHE A 118 -13.23 16.36 -1.88
CA PHE A 118 -14.08 17.32 -1.20
C PHE A 118 -13.49 18.72 -1.25
N CYS A 119 -12.22 18.89 -0.87
CA CYS A 119 -11.58 20.20 -0.81
C CYS A 119 -11.39 20.87 -2.19
N PHE A 120 -11.00 20.12 -3.22
CA PHE A 120 -10.63 20.69 -4.52
C PHE A 120 -11.75 20.64 -5.57
N VAL A 121 -12.75 19.79 -5.42
CA VAL A 121 -13.83 19.66 -6.42
C VAL A 121 -15.18 20.05 -5.84
N MET A 122 -15.57 19.47 -4.70
CA MET A 122 -16.91 19.69 -4.14
C MET A 122 -17.04 21.05 -3.44
N LEU A 123 -16.08 21.42 -2.61
CA LEU A 123 -16.12 22.64 -1.80
C LEU A 123 -16.19 23.92 -2.67
N PRO A 124 -15.40 24.08 -3.75
CA PRO A 124 -15.55 25.25 -4.63
C PRO A 124 -16.93 25.33 -5.29
N MET A 125 -17.56 24.20 -5.60
CA MET A 125 -18.91 24.13 -6.18
C MET A 125 -20.01 24.45 -5.17
N ILE A 126 -19.79 24.17 -3.87
CA ILE A 126 -20.75 24.51 -2.81
C ILE A 126 -20.70 26.01 -2.48
N ILE A 127 -19.52 26.62 -2.58
CA ILE A 127 -19.29 28.03 -2.21
C ILE A 127 -19.62 28.99 -3.37
N ASP A 128 -19.93 28.49 -4.57
CA ASP A 128 -20.19 29.31 -5.76
C ASP A 128 -21.34 30.33 -5.51
N PRO A 129 -21.06 31.65 -5.60
CA PRO A 129 -22.06 32.70 -5.39
C PRO A 129 -23.07 32.85 -6.52
N HIS A 130 -22.85 32.23 -7.70
CA HIS A 130 -23.76 32.31 -8.84
C HIS A 130 -24.08 30.91 -9.39
N PRO A 131 -24.96 30.13 -8.73
CA PRO A 131 -25.45 28.89 -9.33
C PRO A 131 -26.22 29.28 -10.60
N ILE A 132 -25.66 29.00 -11.78
CA ILE A 132 -26.37 29.11 -13.07
C ILE A 132 -27.51 28.10 -13.01
N ARG A 133 -28.66 28.52 -12.47
CA ARG A 133 -29.81 27.67 -12.21
C ARG A 133 -30.89 27.98 -13.24
N ASN A 134 -30.64 27.64 -14.50
CA ASN A 134 -31.73 27.37 -15.45
C ASN A 134 -32.23 25.93 -15.27
N VAL A 135 -32.71 25.63 -14.06
CA VAL A 135 -33.57 24.46 -13.84
C VAL A 135 -34.92 25.04 -13.47
N THR A 136 -35.75 25.24 -14.48
CA THR A 136 -37.19 25.45 -14.31
C THR A 136 -37.73 24.26 -13.54
N TYR A 137 -38.05 24.48 -12.28
CA TYR A 137 -38.76 23.52 -11.44
C TYR A 137 -40.19 23.45 -11.96
N ASN A 138 -40.47 22.53 -12.88
CA ASN A 138 -41.84 22.09 -13.11
C ASN A 138 -42.23 21.18 -11.95
N GLU A 139 -42.65 21.83 -10.86
CA GLU A 139 -43.20 21.23 -9.66
C GLU A 139 -44.65 20.78 -9.91
N HIS A 140 -44.90 20.01 -10.97
CA HIS A 140 -46.21 19.41 -11.25
C HIS A 140 -46.04 18.03 -11.88
N GLN A 141 -45.77 17.03 -11.06
CA GLN A 141 -46.29 15.67 -11.27
C GLN A 141 -46.65 15.07 -9.91
N GLY A 142 -47.89 14.61 -9.82
CA GLY A 142 -48.65 14.40 -8.59
C GLY A 142 -48.00 13.45 -7.58
N ILE A 143 -48.30 13.77 -6.32
CA ILE A 143 -48.03 13.01 -5.12
C ILE A 143 -48.82 11.69 -5.20
N LEU A 144 -48.25 10.68 -5.86
CA LEU A 144 -48.39 9.30 -5.44
C LEU A 144 -46.98 8.84 -5.06
N ILE A 145 -46.64 9.02 -3.79
CA ILE A 145 -45.31 8.70 -3.24
C ILE A 145 -45.16 7.18 -3.24
N ASN A 146 -44.69 6.62 -4.35
CA ASN A 146 -44.23 5.25 -4.38
C ASN A 146 -42.85 5.20 -3.71
N TYR A 147 -42.83 4.94 -2.40
CA TYR A 147 -41.62 4.69 -1.63
C TYR A 147 -40.68 3.68 -2.30
N HIS A 148 -41.24 2.73 -3.05
CA HIS A 148 -40.50 1.74 -3.82
C HIS A 148 -39.65 2.34 -4.96
N GLU A 149 -40.13 3.37 -5.66
CA GLU A 149 -39.36 4.02 -6.74
C GLU A 149 -38.20 4.84 -6.16
N HIS A 150 -38.38 5.49 -5.01
CA HIS A 150 -37.28 6.18 -4.32
C HIS A 150 -36.19 5.25 -3.78
N ILE A 151 -36.56 4.05 -3.31
CA ILE A 151 -35.59 3.04 -2.86
C ILE A 151 -34.79 2.49 -4.06
N LEU A 152 -35.45 2.29 -5.21
CA LEU A 152 -34.79 1.91 -6.46
C LEU A 152 -33.83 3.00 -6.93
N ASP A 153 -34.29 4.25 -7.01
CA ASP A 153 -33.44 5.40 -7.36
C ASP A 153 -32.22 5.50 -6.44
N LEU A 154 -32.39 5.24 -5.14
CA LEU A 154 -31.30 5.23 -4.15
C LEU A 154 -30.31 4.09 -4.33
N LEU A 155 -30.79 2.89 -4.62
CA LEU A 155 -29.95 1.70 -4.82
C LEU A 155 -29.22 1.75 -6.17
N SER A 156 -29.91 2.23 -7.21
CA SER A 156 -29.42 2.34 -8.57
C SER A 156 -28.55 3.58 -8.80
N GLY A 157 -28.69 4.61 -7.97
CA GLY A 157 -28.03 5.90 -8.17
C GLY A 157 -28.64 6.71 -9.32
N GLU A 158 -29.88 6.42 -9.69
CA GLU A 158 -30.63 7.10 -10.75
C GLU A 158 -31.62 8.13 -10.15
N GLY A 159 -32.28 8.93 -10.99
CA GLY A 159 -33.30 9.88 -10.56
C GLY A 159 -32.77 11.06 -9.75
N ILE A 160 -33.08 11.12 -8.45
CA ILE A 160 -32.68 12.23 -7.57
C ILE A 160 -31.16 12.26 -7.37
N LEU A 161 -30.50 11.10 -7.32
CA LEU A 161 -29.05 11.05 -7.08
C LEU A 161 -28.22 11.56 -8.25
N GLU A 162 -28.73 11.47 -9.49
CA GLU A 162 -28.13 12.12 -10.66
C GLU A 162 -28.05 13.64 -10.51
N ARG A 163 -28.95 14.22 -9.72
CA ARG A 163 -29.01 15.66 -9.45
C ARG A 163 -28.18 16.10 -8.24
N THR A 164 -27.43 15.19 -7.62
CA THR A 164 -26.58 15.48 -6.46
C THR A 164 -25.10 15.54 -6.82
N TYR A 165 -24.25 16.03 -5.91
CA TYR A 165 -22.78 16.02 -6.03
C TYR A 165 -22.16 14.62 -6.17
N LEU A 166 -22.97 13.56 -6.08
CA LEU A 166 -22.53 12.18 -6.21
C LEU A 166 -21.95 11.89 -7.59
N LEU A 167 -22.62 12.33 -8.67
CA LEU A 167 -22.36 11.88 -10.03
C LEU A 167 -21.66 12.94 -10.89
N TYR A 168 -20.85 12.46 -11.85
CA TYR A 168 -20.05 13.29 -12.76
C TYR A 168 -20.87 14.34 -13.55
N GLY A 169 -22.08 13.98 -14.00
CA GLY A 169 -22.94 14.87 -14.80
C GLY A 169 -23.35 16.16 -14.11
N PHE A 170 -23.26 16.24 -12.77
CA PHE A 170 -23.57 17.45 -12.00
C PHE A 170 -22.52 18.56 -12.20
N TYR A 171 -21.28 18.21 -12.53
CA TYR A 171 -20.13 19.12 -12.58
C TYR A 171 -20.01 19.83 -13.94
N LYS A 172 -21.03 20.57 -14.36
CA LYS A 172 -21.12 21.21 -15.69
C LYS A 172 -20.48 22.61 -15.79
N SER A 173 -19.93 23.15 -14.71
CA SER A 173 -19.39 24.52 -14.69
C SER A 173 -17.96 24.57 -15.25
N ASP A 174 -17.74 25.29 -16.35
CA ASP A 174 -16.40 25.49 -16.91
C ASP A 174 -15.51 26.37 -16.03
N GLU A 175 -16.07 27.46 -15.50
CA GLU A 175 -15.37 28.46 -14.70
C GLU A 175 -16.22 28.92 -13.51
N ILE A 176 -15.66 28.82 -12.31
CA ILE A 176 -16.26 29.40 -11.09
C ILE A 176 -15.54 30.73 -10.83
N ARG A 177 -16.28 31.84 -10.88
CA ARG A 177 -15.71 33.18 -10.67
C ARG A 177 -15.83 33.57 -9.20
N PHE A 178 -14.73 33.46 -8.47
CA PHE A 178 -14.63 34.06 -7.15
C PHE A 178 -14.28 35.55 -7.28
N PRO A 179 -14.59 36.39 -6.27
CA PRO A 179 -14.32 37.83 -6.34
C PRO A 179 -12.84 38.20 -6.59
N MET A 180 -11.90 37.30 -6.28
CA MET A 180 -10.45 37.54 -6.36
C MET A 180 -9.73 36.71 -7.43
N PHE A 181 -10.30 35.58 -7.89
CA PHE A 181 -9.66 34.68 -8.86
C PHE A 181 -10.68 33.83 -9.61
N THR A 182 -10.30 33.37 -10.80
CA THR A 182 -11.10 32.41 -11.59
C THR A 182 -10.64 30.98 -11.31
N TYR A 183 -11.58 30.12 -10.96
CA TYR A 183 -11.32 28.70 -10.68
C TYR A 183 -11.80 27.85 -11.84
N LYS A 184 -10.87 27.26 -12.59
CA LYS A 184 -11.18 26.35 -13.71
C LYS A 184 -11.46 24.95 -13.16
N LEU A 185 -12.73 24.58 -13.08
CA LEU A 185 -13.16 23.28 -12.57
C LEU A 185 -12.56 22.10 -13.34
N PRO A 186 -12.45 22.10 -14.69
CA PRO A 186 -11.96 20.94 -15.43
C PRO A 186 -10.49 20.63 -15.13
N LEU A 187 -9.67 21.68 -15.01
CA LEU A 187 -8.28 21.56 -14.61
C LEU A 187 -8.16 21.05 -13.17
N ALA A 188 -8.92 21.63 -12.25
CA ALA A 188 -8.94 21.19 -10.86
C ALA A 188 -9.35 19.72 -10.74
N TYR A 189 -10.35 19.30 -11.51
CA TYR A 189 -10.83 17.92 -11.55
C TYR A 189 -9.73 16.95 -12.01
N LEU A 190 -9.04 17.28 -13.11
CA LEU A 190 -7.94 16.47 -13.65
C LEU A 190 -6.75 16.41 -12.68
N LEU A 191 -6.34 17.55 -12.13
CA LEU A 191 -5.21 17.63 -11.19
C LEU A 191 -5.51 16.92 -9.87
N THR A 192 -6.75 17.03 -9.37
CA THR A 192 -7.18 16.31 -8.17
C THR A 192 -7.18 14.81 -8.42
N THR A 193 -7.60 14.39 -9.62
CA THR A 193 -7.56 12.98 -10.05
C THR A 193 -6.14 12.42 -10.07
N LEU A 194 -5.23 13.11 -10.74
CA LEU A 194 -3.81 12.75 -10.77
C LEU A 194 -3.19 12.80 -9.36
N GLY A 195 -3.59 13.79 -8.56
CA GLY A 195 -3.14 13.99 -7.19
C GLY A 195 -3.48 12.82 -6.28
N TYR A 196 -4.74 12.37 -6.27
CA TYR A 196 -5.13 11.24 -5.41
C TYR A 196 -4.51 9.92 -5.89
N LEU A 197 -4.38 9.70 -7.20
CA LEU A 197 -3.72 8.51 -7.75
C LEU A 197 -2.22 8.48 -7.37
N LEU A 198 -1.51 9.60 -7.54
CA LEU A 198 -0.12 9.74 -7.13
C LEU A 198 0.05 9.55 -5.62
N LEU A 199 -0.81 10.17 -4.82
CA LEU A 199 -0.80 10.03 -3.36
C LEU A 199 -0.97 8.56 -2.96
N SER A 200 -1.92 7.86 -3.58
CA SER A 200 -2.16 6.44 -3.31
C SER A 200 -0.96 5.58 -3.71
N LEU A 201 -0.34 5.85 -4.87
CA LEU A 201 0.88 5.18 -5.32
C LEU A 201 2.03 5.37 -4.33
N LEU A 202 2.33 6.61 -3.97
CA LEU A 202 3.42 6.95 -3.05
C LEU A 202 3.22 6.30 -1.68
N TRP A 203 1.99 6.28 -1.18
CA TRP A 203 1.69 5.68 0.11
C TRP A 203 1.80 4.15 0.08
N ILE A 204 1.27 3.50 -0.98
CA ILE A 204 1.42 2.05 -1.17
C ILE A 204 2.89 1.66 -1.29
N VAL A 205 3.68 2.39 -2.10
CA VAL A 205 5.12 2.13 -2.30
C VAL A 205 5.92 2.35 -1.02
N LYS A 206 5.66 3.43 -0.28
CA LYS A 206 6.31 3.68 1.02
C LYS A 206 6.04 2.51 1.97
N ARG A 207 4.79 2.10 2.09
CA ARG A 207 4.38 1.01 2.98
C ARG A 207 4.90 -0.35 2.50
N SER A 208 5.02 -0.57 1.20
CA SER A 208 5.55 -1.82 0.63
C SER A 208 7.06 -1.92 0.80
N ALA A 209 7.81 -0.81 0.70
CA ALA A 209 9.24 -0.75 0.97
C ALA A 209 9.56 -1.08 2.43
N GLU A 210 8.77 -0.57 3.38
CA GLU A 210 8.87 -0.93 4.80
C GLU A 210 8.53 -2.41 5.07
N GLY A 211 7.59 -2.97 4.30
CA GLY A 211 7.25 -4.40 4.32
C GLY A 211 8.37 -5.28 3.74
N PHE A 212 8.93 -4.87 2.61
CA PHE A 212 10.01 -5.57 1.90
C PHE A 212 11.30 -5.60 2.72
N LYS A 213 11.68 -4.48 3.36
CA LYS A 213 12.83 -4.44 4.28
C LYS A 213 12.69 -5.48 5.39
N ARG A 214 11.50 -5.59 5.99
CA ARG A 214 11.21 -6.59 7.04
C ARG A 214 11.20 -8.02 6.51
N HIS A 215 10.78 -8.22 5.26
CA HIS A 215 10.78 -9.53 4.62
C HIS A 215 12.21 -10.01 4.31
N LEU A 216 13.05 -9.15 3.72
CA LEU A 216 14.45 -9.45 3.39
C LEU A 216 15.27 -9.84 4.62
N ILE A 217 15.15 -9.08 5.72
CA ILE A 217 15.87 -9.34 6.98
C ILE A 217 15.51 -10.72 7.56
N LYS A 218 14.30 -11.23 7.28
CA LYS A 218 13.85 -12.55 7.78
C LYS A 218 14.24 -13.73 6.89
N ASP A 219 14.57 -13.52 5.62
CA ASP A 219 14.91 -14.60 4.68
C ASP A 219 16.39 -14.98 4.69
N GLU A 220 17.27 -14.12 5.19
CA GLU A 220 18.73 -14.30 5.13
C GLU A 220 19.27 -15.30 6.18
N ASP A 221 18.56 -15.54 7.30
CA ASP A 221 19.06 -16.35 8.43
C ASP A 221 18.19 -17.60 8.75
N ARG A 222 17.81 -18.39 7.75
CA ARG A 222 16.90 -19.56 7.95
C ARG A 222 17.48 -20.71 8.80
N PHE A 223 18.79 -20.97 8.74
CA PHE A 223 19.43 -22.04 9.54
C PHE A 223 19.72 -21.58 10.99
N GLN A 224 20.19 -20.34 11.19
CA GLN A 224 20.31 -19.76 12.54
C GLN A 224 18.94 -19.54 13.21
N SER A 225 17.85 -19.44 12.43
CA SER A 225 16.49 -19.20 12.92
C SER A 225 15.97 -20.34 13.81
N PHE A 226 16.21 -21.62 13.51
CA PHE A 226 15.70 -22.70 14.36
C PHE A 226 16.38 -22.70 15.73
N CYS A 227 17.71 -22.63 15.77
CA CYS A 227 18.46 -22.54 17.01
C CYS A 227 18.10 -21.28 17.80
N ASN A 228 18.04 -20.10 17.16
CA ASN A 228 17.62 -18.88 17.84
C ASN A 228 16.17 -18.93 18.34
N LYS A 229 15.25 -19.60 17.64
CA LYS A 229 13.86 -19.76 18.10
C LYS A 229 13.75 -20.72 19.29
N ILE A 230 14.53 -21.79 19.29
CA ILE A 230 14.54 -22.78 20.37
C ILE A 230 15.22 -22.20 21.62
N PHE A 231 16.41 -21.62 21.46
CA PHE A 231 17.26 -21.19 22.57
C PHE A 231 17.04 -19.73 23.01
N ALA A 232 16.70 -18.83 22.08
CA ALA A 232 16.51 -17.40 22.35
C ALA A 232 15.07 -16.91 22.10
N GLY A 233 14.13 -17.81 21.77
CA GLY A 233 12.74 -17.45 21.51
C GLY A 233 11.90 -17.27 22.78
N TRP A 234 12.37 -17.80 23.92
CA TRP A 234 11.70 -17.67 25.21
C TRP A 234 12.04 -16.34 25.87
N ASP A 235 11.01 -15.67 26.41
CA ASP A 235 11.17 -14.44 27.18
C ASP A 235 11.03 -14.78 28.67
N PHE A 236 12.14 -14.68 29.40
CA PHE A 236 12.20 -15.01 30.83
C PHE A 236 11.57 -13.92 31.72
N CYS A 237 11.20 -12.76 31.17
CA CYS A 237 10.55 -11.69 31.91
C CYS A 237 9.01 -11.89 32.04
N ILE A 238 8.47 -12.96 31.47
CA ILE A 238 7.03 -13.25 31.53
C ILE A 238 6.66 -13.76 32.93
N THR A 239 5.88 -12.97 33.66
CA THR A 239 5.42 -13.30 35.02
C THR A 239 4.02 -13.92 35.05
N SER A 240 3.21 -13.76 34.00
CA SER A 240 1.84 -14.27 33.95
C SER A 240 1.76 -15.65 33.27
N GLU A 241 1.05 -16.58 33.92
CA GLU A 241 0.88 -17.96 33.43
C GLU A 241 0.15 -18.00 32.08
N SER A 242 -0.84 -17.13 31.88
CA SER A 242 -1.57 -17.01 30.62
C SER A 242 -0.67 -16.56 29.47
N ALA A 243 0.22 -15.58 29.70
CA ALA A 243 1.17 -15.13 28.69
C ALA A 243 2.26 -16.18 28.42
N ALA A 244 2.72 -16.90 29.45
CA ALA A 244 3.68 -17.99 29.27
C ALA A 244 3.08 -19.12 28.42
N LYS A 245 1.83 -19.52 28.69
CA LYS A 245 1.11 -20.51 27.90
C LYS A 245 0.90 -20.05 26.45
N GLN A 246 0.59 -18.77 26.24
CA GLN A 246 0.43 -18.19 24.91
C GLN A 246 1.76 -18.14 24.15
N LYS A 247 2.86 -17.74 24.81
CA LYS A 247 4.21 -17.70 24.23
C LYS A 247 4.68 -19.10 23.83
N ARG A 248 4.46 -20.10 24.70
CA ARG A 248 4.76 -21.52 24.41
C ARG A 248 3.99 -22.01 23.19
N ASN A 249 2.67 -21.77 23.17
CA ASN A 249 1.84 -22.19 22.03
C ASN A 249 2.28 -21.50 20.74
N SER A 250 2.60 -20.20 20.79
CA SER A 250 3.10 -19.44 19.64
C SER A 250 4.39 -20.04 19.09
N LEU A 251 5.38 -20.34 19.95
CA LEU A 251 6.65 -20.94 19.54
C LEU A 251 6.44 -22.34 18.94
N LEU A 252 5.60 -23.16 19.56
CA LEU A 252 5.26 -24.50 19.07
C LEU A 252 4.62 -24.44 17.67
N TYR A 253 3.65 -23.53 17.47
CA TYR A 253 3.03 -23.36 16.17
C TYR A 253 4.03 -22.90 15.11
N GLU A 254 4.91 -21.97 15.45
CA GLU A 254 5.92 -21.44 14.53
C GLU A 254 6.93 -22.52 14.10
N LEU A 255 7.42 -23.32 15.06
CA LEU A 255 8.28 -24.48 14.81
C LEU A 255 7.60 -25.54 13.95
N LYS A 256 6.35 -25.89 14.27
CA LYS A 256 5.57 -26.87 13.51
C LYS A 256 5.38 -26.43 12.06
N THR A 257 5.11 -25.15 11.82
CA THR A 257 5.01 -24.62 10.45
C THR A 257 6.31 -24.65 9.70
N ASP A 258 7.41 -24.23 10.32
CA ASP A 258 8.71 -24.20 9.65
C ASP A 258 9.14 -25.63 9.26
N LEU A 259 8.83 -26.63 10.11
CA LEU A 259 9.14 -28.04 9.85
C LEU A 259 8.27 -28.65 8.75
N GLU A 260 6.97 -28.34 8.71
CA GLU A 260 6.08 -28.72 7.60
C GLU A 260 6.53 -28.09 6.27
N ASP A 261 6.92 -26.81 6.27
CA ASP A 261 7.41 -26.12 5.08
C ASP A 261 8.69 -26.78 4.52
N GLU A 262 9.65 -27.16 5.37
CA GLU A 262 10.84 -27.89 4.95
C GLU A 262 10.51 -29.31 4.45
N ARG A 263 9.61 -30.02 5.13
CA ARG A 263 9.16 -31.35 4.68
C ARG A 263 8.52 -31.30 3.29
N ILE A 264 7.76 -30.24 2.99
CA ILE A 264 7.18 -30.02 1.66
C ILE A 264 8.27 -29.74 0.62
N LYS A 265 9.30 -28.95 0.95
CA LYS A 265 10.42 -28.68 0.03
C LYS A 265 11.23 -29.94 -0.27
N GLN A 266 11.51 -30.76 0.74
CA GLN A 266 12.19 -32.05 0.58
C GLN A 266 11.40 -32.97 -0.37
N LYS A 267 10.09 -33.11 -0.15
CA LYS A 267 9.19 -33.85 -1.06
C LYS A 267 9.22 -33.33 -2.50
N MET A 268 9.49 -32.03 -2.73
CA MET A 268 9.62 -31.46 -4.07
C MET A 268 10.98 -31.73 -4.71
N ALA A 269 12.05 -31.74 -3.90
CA ALA A 269 13.41 -32.05 -4.35
C ALA A 269 13.55 -33.52 -4.77
N ASP A 270 12.91 -34.43 -4.02
CA ASP A 270 12.96 -35.87 -4.25
C ASP A 270 12.11 -36.37 -5.44
N ARG A 271 11.46 -35.46 -6.19
CA ARG A 271 10.58 -35.86 -7.32
C ARG A 271 11.36 -36.35 -8.54
N THR A 272 11.04 -37.57 -8.96
CA THR A 272 11.52 -38.23 -10.20
C THR A 272 11.09 -37.46 -11.47
N ARG A 273 11.86 -37.59 -12.57
CA ARG A 273 11.54 -36.97 -13.88
C ARG A 273 10.17 -37.38 -14.44
N LYS A 274 9.75 -38.64 -14.26
CA LYS A 274 8.45 -39.15 -14.73
C LYS A 274 7.28 -38.49 -13.99
N ASP A 275 7.41 -38.34 -12.67
CA ASP A 275 6.42 -37.64 -11.84
C ASP A 275 6.36 -36.16 -12.17
N LYS A 276 7.51 -35.51 -12.43
CA LYS A 276 7.56 -34.13 -12.92
C LYS A 276 6.80 -34.00 -14.24
N CYS A 277 7.04 -34.88 -15.21
CA CYS A 277 6.34 -34.83 -16.50
C CYS A 277 4.82 -34.99 -16.34
N ARG A 278 4.36 -35.97 -15.54
CA ARG A 278 2.94 -36.17 -15.23
C ARG A 278 2.29 -34.92 -14.61
N ILE A 279 2.97 -34.30 -13.65
CA ILE A 279 2.48 -33.11 -12.94
C ILE A 279 2.44 -31.89 -13.88
N TYR A 280 3.46 -31.70 -14.72
CA TYR A 280 3.45 -30.61 -15.71
C TYR A 280 2.35 -30.79 -16.75
N PHE A 281 2.14 -32.01 -17.24
CA PHE A 281 1.04 -32.31 -18.17
C PHE A 281 -0.33 -32.05 -17.53
N LEU A 282 -0.55 -32.51 -16.29
CA LEU A 282 -1.78 -32.24 -15.54
C LEU A 282 -1.99 -30.73 -15.34
N ARG A 283 -0.93 -29.98 -15.02
CA ARG A 283 -0.98 -28.51 -14.90
C ARG A 283 -1.34 -27.82 -16.20
N VAL A 284 -0.85 -28.30 -17.35
CA VAL A 284 -1.23 -27.74 -18.66
C VAL A 284 -2.74 -27.93 -18.89
N ILE A 285 -3.27 -29.13 -18.64
CA ILE A 285 -4.71 -29.41 -18.79
C ILE A 285 -5.54 -28.54 -17.83
N LEU A 286 -5.14 -28.46 -16.55
CA LEU A 286 -5.86 -27.67 -15.56
C LEU A 286 -5.78 -26.16 -15.85
N ASN A 287 -4.65 -25.66 -16.33
CA ASN A 287 -4.54 -24.27 -16.78
C ASN A 287 -5.39 -23.98 -18.02
N MET A 288 -5.47 -24.92 -18.98
CA MET A 288 -6.37 -24.79 -20.13
C MET A 288 -7.84 -24.76 -19.70
N PHE A 289 -8.22 -25.60 -18.75
CA PHE A 289 -9.57 -25.57 -18.16
C PHE A 289 -9.85 -24.23 -17.46
N VAL A 290 -8.90 -23.70 -16.70
CA VAL A 290 -9.01 -22.38 -16.05
C VAL A 290 -9.23 -21.28 -17.10
N ILE A 291 -8.48 -21.28 -18.20
CA ILE A 291 -8.68 -20.31 -19.30
C ILE A 291 -10.08 -20.46 -19.91
N GLY A 292 -10.57 -21.70 -20.09
CA GLY A 292 -11.93 -21.96 -20.56
C GLY A 292 -13.00 -21.38 -19.62
N VAL A 293 -12.89 -21.62 -18.31
CA VAL A 293 -13.82 -21.04 -17.31
C VAL A 293 -13.79 -19.52 -17.34
N LEU A 294 -12.61 -18.91 -17.49
CA LEU A 294 -12.47 -17.46 -17.61
C LEU A 294 -13.14 -16.92 -18.89
N ALA A 295 -12.99 -17.61 -20.02
CA ALA A 295 -13.63 -17.24 -21.28
C ALA A 295 -15.17 -17.33 -21.20
N VAL A 296 -15.69 -18.36 -20.54
CA VAL A 296 -17.14 -18.50 -20.29
C VAL A 296 -17.64 -17.36 -19.40
N CYS A 297 -16.95 -17.07 -18.29
CA CYS A 297 -17.32 -15.95 -17.42
C CYS A 297 -17.32 -14.62 -18.19
N PHE A 298 -16.30 -14.38 -19.01
CA PHE A 298 -16.20 -13.20 -19.87
C PHE A 298 -17.40 -13.09 -20.81
N PHE A 299 -17.75 -14.17 -21.51
CA PHE A 299 -18.87 -14.20 -22.44
C PHE A 299 -20.20 -13.95 -21.72
N CYS A 300 -20.42 -14.57 -20.55
CA CYS A 300 -21.60 -14.37 -19.73
C CYS A 300 -21.74 -12.91 -19.29
N ILE A 301 -20.65 -12.25 -18.85
CA ILE A 301 -20.66 -10.85 -18.44
C ILE A 301 -21.00 -9.94 -19.63
N TYR A 302 -20.38 -10.17 -20.79
CA TYR A 302 -20.67 -9.41 -22.00
C TYR A 302 -22.13 -9.57 -22.46
N ALA A 303 -22.63 -10.81 -22.49
CA ALA A 303 -24.02 -11.11 -22.85
C ALA A 303 -25.01 -10.47 -21.85
N ALA A 304 -24.73 -10.54 -20.55
CA ALA A 304 -25.55 -9.92 -19.51
C ALA A 304 -25.58 -8.39 -19.63
N THR A 305 -24.42 -7.78 -19.90
CA THR A 305 -24.29 -6.32 -20.05
C THR A 305 -25.05 -5.81 -21.27
N THR A 306 -24.90 -6.49 -22.42
CA THR A 306 -25.61 -6.13 -23.65
C THR A 306 -27.11 -6.39 -23.55
N PHE A 307 -27.54 -7.43 -22.83
CA PHE A 307 -28.95 -7.72 -22.59
C PHE A 307 -29.61 -6.70 -21.67
N SER A 308 -28.97 -6.39 -20.53
CA SER A 308 -29.42 -5.39 -19.56
C SER A 308 -29.67 -4.03 -20.23
N GLN A 309 -28.72 -3.53 -21.03
CA GLN A 309 -28.85 -2.25 -21.72
C GLN A 309 -29.91 -2.26 -22.84
N LYS A 310 -30.07 -3.38 -23.56
CA LYS A 310 -31.14 -3.51 -24.56
C LYS A 310 -32.53 -3.54 -23.92
N ALA A 311 -32.66 -4.10 -22.72
CA ALA A 311 -33.91 -4.14 -21.98
C ALA A 311 -34.30 -2.74 -21.48
N GLU A 312 -33.33 -1.99 -20.97
CA GLU A 312 -33.49 -0.59 -20.53
C GLU A 312 -34.01 0.32 -21.67
N ASN A 313 -33.40 0.23 -22.85
CA ASN A 313 -33.80 1.04 -24.01
C ASN A 313 -35.23 0.75 -24.52
N ARG A 314 -35.83 -0.39 -24.17
CA ARG A 314 -37.18 -0.75 -24.64
C ARG A 314 -38.32 -0.15 -23.80
N ASN A 315 -38.04 0.54 -22.68
CA ASN A 315 -39.03 1.32 -21.89
C ASN A 315 -40.39 0.62 -21.67
N LYS A 316 -40.42 -0.71 -21.53
CA LYS A 316 -41.61 -1.45 -21.16
C LYS A 316 -41.49 -1.84 -19.68
N LYS A 317 -42.03 -0.99 -18.80
CA LYS A 317 -42.22 -1.33 -17.38
C LYS A 317 -43.22 -2.48 -17.29
N VAL A 318 -42.77 -3.68 -16.93
CA VAL A 318 -43.64 -4.87 -16.82
C VAL A 318 -43.93 -5.19 -15.36
N ASN A 319 -42.90 -5.45 -14.55
CA ASN A 319 -42.99 -5.87 -13.14
C ASN A 319 -41.77 -5.39 -12.33
N PHE A 320 -41.99 -4.91 -11.10
CA PHE A 320 -40.95 -4.37 -10.19
C PHE A 320 -39.72 -5.27 -10.03
N ILE A 321 -39.93 -6.57 -9.78
CA ILE A 321 -38.83 -7.53 -9.57
C ILE A 321 -38.03 -7.76 -10.86
N VAL A 322 -38.71 -7.77 -12.01
CA VAL A 322 -38.09 -8.04 -13.31
C VAL A 322 -37.22 -6.86 -13.74
N ASP A 323 -37.68 -5.64 -13.48
CA ASP A 323 -36.93 -4.42 -13.80
C ASP A 323 -35.65 -4.32 -12.93
N LEU A 324 -35.75 -4.62 -11.63
CA LEU A 324 -34.59 -4.69 -10.73
C LEU A 324 -33.58 -5.76 -11.18
N ILE A 325 -34.06 -6.94 -11.58
CA ILE A 325 -33.19 -8.02 -12.07
C ILE A 325 -32.46 -7.61 -13.35
N HIS A 326 -33.15 -6.96 -14.29
CA HIS A 326 -32.51 -6.50 -15.53
C HIS A 326 -31.45 -5.44 -15.27
N GLU A 327 -31.70 -4.51 -14.35
CA GLU A 327 -30.77 -3.43 -14.02
C GLU A 327 -29.52 -3.94 -13.29
N TYR A 328 -29.67 -4.87 -12.34
CA TYR A 328 -28.54 -5.45 -11.63
C TYR A 328 -27.94 -6.68 -12.33
N LEU A 329 -28.44 -7.09 -13.49
CA LEU A 329 -28.00 -8.31 -14.17
C LEU A 329 -26.48 -8.38 -14.36
N PRO A 330 -25.78 -7.31 -14.83
CA PRO A 330 -24.33 -7.36 -14.99
C PRO A 330 -23.62 -7.54 -13.65
N SER A 331 -24.08 -6.82 -12.62
CA SER A 331 -23.56 -6.91 -11.25
C SER A 331 -23.79 -8.31 -10.63
N ILE A 332 -24.96 -8.92 -10.85
CA ILE A 332 -25.31 -10.27 -10.39
C ILE A 332 -24.43 -11.31 -11.08
N VAL A 333 -24.23 -11.21 -12.40
CA VAL A 333 -23.38 -12.16 -13.13
C VAL A 333 -21.91 -12.02 -12.73
N ILE A 334 -21.42 -10.78 -12.56
CA ILE A 334 -20.05 -10.53 -12.10
C ILE A 334 -19.83 -11.10 -10.70
N THR A 335 -20.75 -10.85 -9.76
CA THR A 335 -20.63 -11.37 -8.39
C THR A 335 -20.75 -12.88 -8.32
N LEU A 336 -21.67 -13.49 -9.07
CA LEU A 336 -21.81 -14.94 -9.13
C LEU A 336 -20.54 -15.59 -9.70
N ALA A 337 -19.99 -15.03 -10.78
CA ALA A 337 -18.72 -15.48 -11.33
C ALA A 337 -17.60 -15.32 -10.28
N ASN A 338 -17.50 -14.16 -9.63
CA ASN A 338 -16.50 -13.87 -8.60
C ASN A 338 -16.61 -14.77 -7.35
N PHE A 339 -17.77 -15.39 -7.13
CA PHE A 339 -18.02 -16.35 -6.04
C PHE A 339 -17.74 -17.80 -6.47
N ILE A 340 -18.24 -18.22 -7.64
CA ILE A 340 -18.09 -19.60 -8.14
C ILE A 340 -16.65 -19.88 -8.57
N THR A 341 -15.99 -18.94 -9.25
CA THR A 341 -14.65 -19.17 -9.81
C THR A 341 -13.59 -19.51 -8.74
N PRO A 342 -13.52 -18.83 -7.58
CA PRO A 342 -12.62 -19.24 -6.49
C PRO A 342 -12.92 -20.64 -5.93
N LEU A 343 -14.19 -21.07 -5.90
CA LEU A 343 -14.57 -22.41 -5.45
C LEU A 343 -14.06 -23.48 -6.43
N LEU A 344 -14.26 -23.24 -7.73
CA LEU A 344 -13.71 -24.10 -8.79
C LEU A 344 -12.18 -24.17 -8.73
N PHE A 345 -11.51 -23.03 -8.56
CA PHE A 345 -10.05 -23.00 -8.42
C PHE A 345 -9.56 -23.73 -7.18
N SER A 346 -10.29 -23.65 -6.06
CA SER A 346 -9.93 -24.40 -4.85
C SER A 346 -10.01 -25.92 -5.07
N VAL A 347 -10.97 -26.39 -5.86
CA VAL A 347 -11.06 -27.82 -6.23
C VAL A 347 -9.92 -28.18 -7.17
N ILE A 348 -9.63 -27.35 -8.16
CA ILE A 348 -8.56 -27.59 -9.15
C ILE A 348 -7.18 -27.67 -8.49
N ILE A 349 -6.89 -26.83 -7.50
CA ILE A 349 -5.54 -26.78 -6.94
C ILE A 349 -5.24 -27.98 -6.05
N ASN A 350 -6.26 -28.61 -5.45
CA ASN A 350 -6.10 -29.90 -4.78
C ASN A 350 -5.53 -30.98 -5.73
N PHE A 351 -5.71 -30.83 -7.05
CA PHE A 351 -5.13 -31.72 -8.05
C PHE A 351 -3.74 -31.28 -8.56
N GLU A 352 -3.35 -30.00 -8.40
CA GLU A 352 -2.08 -29.47 -8.96
C GLU A 352 -0.84 -29.73 -8.08
N ASP A 353 -1.02 -30.31 -6.88
CA ASP A 353 0.03 -30.64 -5.88
C ASP A 353 1.08 -29.52 -5.73
N TYR A 354 0.61 -28.27 -5.61
CA TYR A 354 1.44 -27.11 -5.37
C TYR A 354 1.87 -27.01 -3.89
N SER A 355 2.92 -26.23 -3.61
CA SER A 355 3.22 -25.82 -2.23
C SER A 355 2.04 -24.95 -1.75
N PRO A 356 1.55 -25.12 -0.52
CA PRO A 356 0.42 -24.34 0.01
C PRO A 356 0.59 -22.82 -0.15
N ALA A 357 1.82 -22.31 -0.02
CA ALA A 357 2.12 -20.89 -0.21
C ALA A 357 2.04 -20.45 -1.68
N PHE A 358 2.43 -21.32 -2.61
CA PHE A 358 2.32 -21.06 -4.04
C PHE A 358 0.88 -21.19 -4.52
N GLU A 359 0.16 -22.22 -4.06
CA GLU A 359 -1.28 -22.42 -4.26
C GLU A 359 -2.02 -21.13 -3.93
N ILE A 360 -1.91 -20.63 -2.69
CA ILE A 360 -2.59 -19.43 -2.24
C ILE A 360 -2.29 -18.23 -3.14
N ARG A 361 -1.00 -17.97 -3.45
CA ARG A 361 -0.61 -16.84 -4.31
C ARG A 361 -1.12 -16.98 -5.74
N PHE A 362 -1.12 -18.19 -6.28
CA PHE A 362 -1.52 -18.46 -7.66
C PHE A 362 -3.04 -18.44 -7.84
N THR A 363 -3.82 -19.00 -6.89
CA THR A 363 -5.28 -18.82 -6.83
C THR A 363 -5.62 -17.34 -6.77
N LEU A 364 -4.89 -16.59 -5.93
CA LEU A 364 -5.11 -15.16 -5.79
C LEU A 364 -4.84 -14.43 -7.09
N MET A 365 -3.70 -14.68 -7.75
CA MET A 365 -3.41 -14.06 -9.06
C MET A 365 -4.49 -14.38 -10.09
N ARG A 366 -4.97 -15.62 -10.17
CA ARG A 366 -6.07 -16.01 -11.07
C ARG A 366 -7.37 -15.27 -10.73
N CYS A 367 -7.72 -15.15 -9.45
CA CYS A 367 -8.93 -14.45 -9.02
C CYS A 367 -8.82 -12.92 -9.16
N VAL A 368 -7.62 -12.34 -8.96
CA VAL A 368 -7.34 -10.93 -9.26
C VAL A 368 -7.58 -10.70 -10.75
N PHE A 369 -6.91 -11.46 -11.61
CA PHE A 369 -7.05 -11.32 -13.06
C PHE A 369 -8.51 -11.42 -13.50
N MET A 370 -9.26 -12.36 -12.94
CA MET A 370 -10.67 -12.56 -13.25
C MET A 370 -11.52 -11.35 -12.83
N ARG A 371 -11.35 -10.85 -11.61
CA ARG A 371 -12.07 -9.67 -11.10
C ARG A 371 -11.72 -8.40 -11.88
N LEU A 372 -10.45 -8.22 -12.21
CA LEU A 372 -9.99 -7.11 -13.04
C LEU A 372 -10.52 -7.19 -14.48
N THR A 373 -10.53 -8.40 -15.06
CA THR A 373 -11.12 -8.64 -16.39
C THR A 373 -12.61 -8.33 -16.38
N SER A 374 -13.35 -8.69 -15.32
CA SER A 374 -14.78 -8.37 -15.22
C SER A 374 -15.06 -6.87 -15.28
N ILE A 375 -14.25 -6.05 -14.60
CA ILE A 375 -14.36 -4.59 -14.64
C ILE A 375 -13.98 -4.06 -16.02
N ALA A 376 -12.89 -4.55 -16.61
CA ALA A 376 -12.45 -4.13 -17.94
C ALA A 376 -13.50 -4.43 -19.01
N VAL A 377 -14.18 -5.57 -18.94
CA VAL A 377 -15.27 -5.95 -19.85
C VAL A 377 -16.47 -5.03 -19.69
N LEU A 378 -16.87 -4.74 -18.45
CA LEU A 378 -17.98 -3.83 -18.19
C LEU A 378 -17.69 -2.45 -18.80
N LEU A 379 -16.50 -1.90 -18.55
CA LEU A 379 -16.07 -0.62 -19.12
C LEU A 379 -15.99 -0.65 -20.65
N PHE A 380 -15.41 -1.71 -21.23
CA PHE A 380 -15.31 -1.85 -22.68
C PHE A 380 -16.69 -2.04 -23.35
N SER A 381 -17.59 -2.78 -22.72
CA SER A 381 -18.95 -3.01 -23.23
C SER A 381 -19.77 -1.72 -23.20
N LEU A 382 -19.67 -0.93 -22.13
CA LEU A 382 -20.25 0.42 -22.05
C LEU A 382 -19.66 1.35 -23.11
N TRP A 383 -18.35 1.31 -23.31
CA TRP A 383 -17.66 2.11 -24.32
C TRP A 383 -18.02 1.74 -25.76
N SER A 384 -18.09 0.44 -26.08
CA SER A 384 -18.33 -0.03 -27.45
C SER A 384 -19.71 0.37 -27.98
N GLN A 385 -20.70 0.49 -27.11
CA GLN A 385 -22.06 0.91 -27.50
C GLN A 385 -22.15 2.43 -27.75
N LEU A 386 -21.29 3.24 -27.12
CA LEU A 386 -21.19 4.68 -27.38
C LEU A 386 -20.76 4.98 -28.83
N LYS A 387 -19.83 4.19 -29.38
CA LYS A 387 -19.32 4.38 -30.76
C LYS A 387 -20.42 4.19 -31.82
N GLN A 388 -21.47 3.43 -31.51
CA GLN A 388 -22.62 3.22 -32.40
C GLN A 388 -23.60 4.40 -32.42
N CYS A 389 -23.61 5.28 -31.40
CA CYS A 389 -24.46 6.48 -31.39
C CYS A 389 -23.88 7.66 -32.19
N GLY A 390 -22.64 7.55 -32.68
CA GLY A 390 -21.96 8.63 -33.41
C GLY A 390 -22.31 8.74 -34.90
N THR A 391 -23.17 7.86 -35.45
CA THR A 391 -23.48 7.84 -36.89
C THR A 391 -24.78 8.54 -37.29
N ASP A 392 -25.67 8.88 -36.34
CA ASP A 392 -26.91 9.61 -36.63
C ASP A 392 -26.96 10.95 -35.87
N PRO A 393 -27.25 12.09 -36.53
CA PRO A 393 -27.42 13.36 -35.84
C PRO A 393 -28.65 13.29 -34.93
N CYS A 394 -28.42 13.39 -33.63
CA CYS A 394 -29.43 13.29 -32.59
C CYS A 394 -30.46 14.42 -32.71
N SER A 395 -31.60 14.15 -33.36
CA SER A 395 -32.72 15.08 -33.53
C SER A 395 -33.51 15.35 -32.24
N ASN A 396 -33.24 14.63 -31.14
CA ASN A 396 -33.94 14.82 -29.87
C ASN A 396 -32.93 15.03 -28.73
N GLN A 397 -32.92 16.25 -28.20
CA GLN A 397 -32.01 16.76 -27.16
C GLN A 397 -32.02 15.96 -25.83
N LYS A 398 -32.96 15.02 -25.64
CA LYS A 398 -33.10 14.19 -24.43
C LYS A 398 -32.38 12.83 -24.48
N LEU A 399 -31.76 12.45 -25.61
CA LEU A 399 -31.24 11.09 -25.82
C LEU A 399 -29.72 10.99 -26.09
N CYS A 400 -28.95 12.05 -25.84
CA CYS A 400 -27.50 11.91 -25.63
C CYS A 400 -27.24 11.82 -24.13
N ASN A 401 -27.47 10.63 -23.56
CA ASN A 401 -27.16 10.39 -22.15
C ASN A 401 -25.65 10.50 -21.91
N CYS A 402 -25.31 11.08 -20.77
CA CYS A 402 -23.96 11.14 -20.22
C CYS A 402 -23.41 9.74 -19.96
N TRP A 403 -22.57 9.22 -20.86
CA TRP A 403 -21.99 7.89 -20.67
C TRP A 403 -21.06 7.87 -19.44
N GLU A 404 -20.37 8.96 -19.13
CA GLU A 404 -19.55 9.09 -17.92
C GLU A 404 -20.39 8.96 -16.64
N THR A 405 -21.56 9.60 -16.62
CA THR A 405 -22.52 9.47 -15.52
C THR A 405 -23.02 8.04 -15.40
N ARG A 406 -23.29 7.38 -16.53
CA ARG A 406 -23.69 5.96 -16.54
C ARG A 406 -22.61 5.05 -15.97
N VAL A 407 -21.34 5.27 -16.33
CA VAL A 407 -20.22 4.54 -15.72
C VAL A 407 -20.14 4.79 -14.22
N GLY A 408 -20.35 6.03 -13.76
CA GLY A 408 -20.43 6.37 -12.35
C GLY A 408 -21.55 5.62 -11.60
N GLN A 409 -22.73 5.52 -12.21
CA GLN A 409 -23.87 4.75 -11.68
C GLN A 409 -23.53 3.26 -11.56
N GLU A 410 -22.93 2.66 -12.59
CA GLU A 410 -22.53 1.24 -12.53
C GLU A 410 -21.47 0.98 -11.45
N MET A 411 -20.49 1.87 -11.28
CA MET A 411 -19.48 1.74 -10.20
C MET A 411 -20.11 1.90 -8.80
N TYR A 412 -21.12 2.76 -8.66
CA TYR A 412 -21.90 2.90 -7.43
C TYR A 412 -22.71 1.63 -7.15
N LYS A 413 -23.49 1.13 -8.13
CA LYS A 413 -24.26 -0.12 -8.05
C LYS A 413 -23.38 -1.29 -7.63
N LEU A 414 -22.22 -1.46 -8.27
CA LEU A 414 -21.24 -2.50 -7.92
C LEU A 414 -20.75 -2.38 -6.48
N THR A 415 -20.49 -1.16 -5.99
CA THR A 415 -20.00 -0.92 -4.62
C THR A 415 -21.06 -1.25 -3.56
N ILE A 416 -22.30 -0.85 -3.79
CA ILE A 416 -23.42 -1.14 -2.88
C ILE A 416 -23.75 -2.64 -2.91
N PHE A 417 -23.81 -3.23 -4.11
CA PHE A 417 -24.09 -4.65 -4.27
C PHE A 417 -23.01 -5.54 -3.63
N ASP A 418 -21.73 -5.19 -3.79
CA ASP A 418 -20.61 -5.84 -3.11
C ASP A 418 -20.79 -5.81 -1.57
N PHE A 419 -21.19 -4.66 -1.01
CA PHE A 419 -21.47 -4.57 0.42
C PHE A 419 -22.64 -5.47 0.86
N ILE A 420 -23.73 -5.50 0.09
CA ILE A 420 -24.91 -6.34 0.37
C ILE A 420 -24.53 -7.82 0.30
N ILE A 421 -23.72 -8.23 -0.68
CA ILE A 421 -23.26 -9.62 -0.81
C ILE A 421 -22.39 -10.02 0.38
N ILE A 422 -21.42 -9.18 0.79
CA ILE A 422 -20.58 -9.45 1.96
C ILE A 422 -21.45 -9.64 3.20
N LEU A 423 -22.40 -8.74 3.42
CA LEU A 423 -23.34 -8.82 4.54
C LEU A 423 -24.19 -10.09 4.47
N SER A 424 -24.74 -10.40 3.29
CA SER A 424 -25.61 -11.56 3.07
C SER A 424 -24.87 -12.88 3.27
N VAL A 425 -23.64 -13.01 2.77
CA VAL A 425 -22.81 -14.20 2.99
C VAL A 425 -22.50 -14.35 4.48
N THR A 426 -22.16 -13.27 5.18
CA THR A 426 -21.91 -13.37 6.63
C THR A 426 -23.16 -13.75 7.43
N LEU A 427 -24.33 -13.21 7.09
CA LEU A 427 -25.59 -13.46 7.82
C LEU A 427 -26.27 -14.78 7.45
N PHE A 428 -26.31 -15.15 6.17
CA PHE A 428 -27.08 -16.29 5.66
C PHE A 428 -26.23 -17.52 5.37
N VAL A 429 -24.90 -17.39 5.25
CA VAL A 429 -24.01 -18.54 5.01
C VAL A 429 -23.14 -18.82 6.24
N GLU A 430 -22.38 -17.84 6.72
CA GLU A 430 -21.42 -18.05 7.80
C GLU A 430 -22.12 -18.34 9.15
N PHE A 431 -23.14 -17.55 9.51
CA PHE A 431 -23.87 -17.73 10.77
C PHE A 431 -24.72 -19.01 10.81
N PRO A 432 -25.53 -19.35 9.78
CA PRO A 432 -26.35 -20.56 9.80
C PRO A 432 -25.50 -21.82 9.69
N ARG A 433 -24.37 -21.79 8.95
CA ARG A 433 -23.42 -22.91 8.92
C ARG A 433 -22.95 -23.28 10.33
N LYS A 434 -22.67 -22.29 11.18
CA LYS A 434 -22.32 -22.54 12.58
C LYS A 434 -23.48 -23.20 13.34
N MET A 435 -24.69 -22.66 13.23
CA MET A 435 -25.85 -23.28 13.88
C MET A 435 -26.06 -24.72 13.40
N LEU A 436 -25.97 -24.98 12.10
CA LEU A 436 -26.18 -26.30 11.54
C LEU A 436 -25.15 -27.31 12.07
N VAL A 437 -23.87 -26.92 12.17
CA VAL A 437 -22.81 -27.76 12.74
C VAL A 437 -22.98 -27.99 14.25
N HIS A 438 -23.51 -27.00 14.99
CA HIS A 438 -23.69 -27.13 16.45
C HIS A 438 -24.95 -27.92 16.83
N PHE A 439 -26.04 -27.75 16.09
CA PHE A 439 -27.35 -28.33 16.40
C PHE A 439 -27.63 -29.64 15.63
N CYS A 440 -27.11 -29.85 14.41
CA CYS A 440 -27.28 -31.11 13.63
C CYS A 440 -26.05 -32.01 13.80
N LYS A 441 -26.17 -33.17 14.46
CA LYS A 441 -25.10 -34.19 14.51
C LYS A 441 -24.99 -35.03 13.22
N CYS A 442 -25.44 -34.47 12.12
CA CYS A 442 -25.63 -35.13 10.85
C CYS A 442 -24.25 -35.38 10.19
N PRO A 443 -23.99 -36.53 9.53
CA PRO A 443 -22.69 -36.82 8.92
C PRO A 443 -22.28 -35.76 7.89
N LEU A 444 -23.26 -35.24 7.14
CA LEU A 444 -23.10 -34.13 6.20
C LEU A 444 -22.68 -32.82 6.90
N ALA A 445 -23.23 -32.52 8.08
CA ALA A 445 -22.86 -31.33 8.85
C ALA A 445 -21.44 -31.43 9.42
N LYS A 446 -21.02 -32.63 9.88
CA LYS A 446 -19.64 -32.90 10.29
C LYS A 446 -18.65 -32.83 9.13
N MET A 447 -19.03 -33.30 7.94
CA MET A 447 -18.21 -33.23 6.73
C MET A 447 -18.06 -31.78 6.25
N TRP A 448 -19.12 -30.98 6.32
CA TRP A 448 -19.07 -29.56 5.96
C TRP A 448 -18.19 -28.78 6.94
N GLY A 449 -18.24 -29.08 8.24
CA GLY A 449 -17.36 -28.52 9.26
C GLY A 449 -17.50 -26.99 9.47
N LEU A 450 -16.81 -26.45 10.48
CA LEU A 450 -16.78 -25.00 10.73
C LEU A 450 -15.98 -24.26 9.65
N GLN A 451 -16.46 -23.08 9.27
CA GLN A 451 -15.78 -22.18 8.34
C GLN A 451 -14.42 -21.72 8.89
N GLU A 452 -13.39 -21.78 8.05
CA GLU A 452 -12.09 -21.16 8.32
C GLU A 452 -12.03 -19.74 7.74
N PHE A 453 -11.37 -18.83 8.45
CA PHE A 453 -11.15 -17.47 7.97
C PHE A 453 -10.00 -17.44 6.95
N SER A 454 -10.34 -17.53 5.66
CA SER A 454 -9.36 -17.45 4.57
C SER A 454 -8.90 -16.00 4.36
N ILE A 455 -7.73 -15.65 4.90
CA ILE A 455 -7.13 -14.32 4.73
C ILE A 455 -7.01 -13.92 3.24
N PRO A 456 -6.47 -14.79 2.35
CA PRO A 456 -6.34 -14.49 0.92
C PRO A 456 -7.63 -14.00 0.26
N GLN A 457 -8.73 -14.74 0.44
CA GLN A 457 -10.00 -14.46 -0.22
C GLN A 457 -10.61 -13.14 0.27
N ASN A 458 -10.58 -12.92 1.59
CA ASN A 458 -11.08 -11.68 2.18
C ASN A 458 -10.23 -10.47 1.77
N VAL A 459 -8.90 -10.61 1.61
CA VAL A 459 -8.05 -9.51 1.11
C VAL A 459 -8.39 -9.19 -0.33
N LEU A 460 -8.59 -10.20 -1.16
CA LEU A 460 -8.91 -10.01 -2.57
C LEU A 460 -10.23 -9.26 -2.77
N GLU A 461 -11.22 -9.58 -1.94
CA GLU A 461 -12.50 -8.87 -1.88
C GLU A 461 -12.33 -7.39 -1.60
N ILE A 462 -11.50 -7.06 -0.62
CA ILE A 462 -11.21 -5.66 -0.30
C ILE A 462 -10.40 -4.97 -1.43
N VAL A 463 -9.43 -5.65 -2.05
CA VAL A 463 -8.67 -5.05 -3.17
C VAL A 463 -9.59 -4.77 -4.36
N TYR A 464 -10.50 -5.68 -4.69
CA TYR A 464 -11.49 -5.47 -5.74
C TYR A 464 -12.37 -4.24 -5.46
N GLY A 465 -12.91 -4.13 -4.25
CA GLY A 465 -13.66 -2.94 -3.85
C GLY A 465 -12.82 -1.66 -3.94
N GLN A 466 -11.51 -1.73 -3.65
CA GLN A 466 -10.62 -0.58 -3.76
C GLN A 466 -10.36 -0.17 -5.21
N THR A 467 -10.25 -1.15 -6.12
CA THR A 467 -10.13 -0.85 -7.56
C THR A 467 -11.36 -0.16 -8.12
N ILE A 468 -12.56 -0.60 -7.72
CA ILE A 468 -13.81 0.08 -8.05
C ILE A 468 -13.82 1.50 -7.48
N CYS A 469 -13.36 1.69 -6.24
CA CYS A 469 -13.28 3.02 -5.65
C CYS A 469 -12.39 3.95 -6.48
N TRP A 470 -11.18 3.53 -6.89
CA TRP A 470 -10.28 4.39 -7.67
C TRP A 470 -10.80 4.75 -9.05
N ILE A 471 -11.37 3.78 -9.77
CA ILE A 471 -11.99 4.01 -11.08
C ILE A 471 -13.22 4.91 -10.91
N GLY A 472 -14.09 4.53 -9.98
CA GLY A 472 -15.35 5.22 -9.73
C GLY A 472 -15.17 6.62 -9.14
N THR A 473 -14.07 6.95 -8.45
CA THR A 473 -13.83 8.33 -7.94
C THR A 473 -13.81 9.35 -9.07
N PHE A 474 -13.32 8.98 -10.26
CA PHE A 474 -13.30 9.86 -11.42
C PHE A 474 -14.70 10.11 -12.01
N TYR A 475 -15.64 9.18 -11.87
CA TYR A 475 -17.02 9.30 -12.40
C TYR A 475 -18.06 9.60 -11.31
N CYS A 476 -17.69 9.42 -10.04
CA CYS A 476 -18.51 9.54 -8.85
C CYS A 476 -17.63 10.08 -7.70
N PRO A 477 -17.43 11.41 -7.61
CA PRO A 477 -16.51 12.02 -6.64
C PRO A 477 -16.78 11.70 -5.16
N MET A 478 -18.03 11.37 -4.80
CA MET A 478 -18.38 10.98 -3.42
C MET A 478 -18.21 9.47 -3.14
N LEU A 479 -17.84 8.66 -4.13
CA LEU A 479 -17.63 7.22 -3.94
C LEU A 479 -16.62 6.89 -2.83
N PRO A 480 -15.49 7.61 -2.66
CA PRO A 480 -14.57 7.39 -1.54
C PRO A 480 -15.20 7.55 -0.15
N ALA A 481 -16.19 8.43 0.02
CA ALA A 481 -16.93 8.54 1.29
C ALA A 481 -17.75 7.28 1.56
N ILE A 482 -18.47 6.80 0.54
CA ILE A 482 -19.25 5.57 0.60
C ILE A 482 -18.33 4.39 0.89
N CYS A 483 -17.18 4.29 0.21
CA CYS A 483 -16.20 3.24 0.47
C CYS A 483 -15.59 3.32 1.89
N THR A 484 -15.41 4.53 2.43
CA THR A 484 -14.96 4.71 3.82
C THR A 484 -15.97 4.13 4.81
N ILE A 485 -17.25 4.45 4.64
CA ILE A 485 -18.34 3.88 5.44
C ILE A 485 -18.42 2.36 5.25
N LYS A 486 -18.37 1.89 4.00
CA LYS A 486 -18.37 0.47 3.64
C LYS A 486 -17.28 -0.30 4.40
N TYR A 487 -16.03 0.15 4.32
CA TYR A 487 -14.91 -0.54 4.97
C TYR A 487 -14.95 -0.43 6.49
N PHE A 488 -15.51 0.66 7.02
CA PHE A 488 -15.78 0.77 8.45
C PHE A 488 -16.80 -0.28 8.91
N CYS A 489 -17.91 -0.45 8.19
CA CYS A 489 -18.89 -1.51 8.47
C CYS A 489 -18.28 -2.91 8.30
N ILE A 490 -17.54 -3.16 7.22
CA ILE A 490 -16.86 -4.45 6.96
C ILE A 490 -15.91 -4.80 8.10
N PHE A 491 -15.22 -3.82 8.71
CA PHE A 491 -14.34 -4.07 9.84
C PHE A 491 -15.08 -4.76 10.99
N TYR A 492 -16.23 -4.21 11.39
CA TYR A 492 -17.04 -4.78 12.47
C TYR A 492 -17.71 -6.10 12.07
N ILE A 493 -18.26 -6.18 10.85
CA ILE A 493 -18.90 -7.40 10.34
C ILE A 493 -17.91 -8.57 10.35
N LYS A 494 -16.71 -8.36 9.78
CA LYS A 494 -15.68 -9.41 9.71
C LYS A 494 -15.04 -9.68 11.07
N LYS A 495 -14.91 -8.69 11.96
CA LYS A 495 -14.52 -8.92 13.37
C LYS A 495 -15.52 -9.83 14.08
N LEU A 496 -16.83 -9.55 13.94
CA LEU A 496 -17.89 -10.36 14.53
C LEU A 496 -17.89 -11.78 13.95
N SER A 497 -17.80 -11.90 12.62
CA SER A 497 -17.71 -13.21 11.96
C SER A 497 -16.49 -14.01 12.43
N LEU A 498 -15.32 -13.38 12.55
CA LEU A 498 -14.11 -14.04 13.02
C LEU A 498 -14.27 -14.57 14.46
N ILE A 499 -14.75 -13.73 15.38
CA ILE A 499 -14.84 -14.08 16.81
C ILE A 499 -15.97 -15.08 17.07
N LYS A 500 -17.09 -14.96 16.34
CA LYS A 500 -18.29 -15.75 16.62
C LYS A 500 -18.49 -16.94 15.69
N ASN A 501 -18.08 -16.88 14.43
CA ASN A 501 -18.41 -17.88 13.40
C ASN A 501 -17.22 -18.74 12.95
N CYS A 502 -16.01 -18.19 12.96
CA CYS A 502 -14.83 -18.89 12.43
C CYS A 502 -14.10 -19.74 13.48
N ARG A 503 -13.53 -20.87 13.04
CA ARG A 503 -12.48 -21.57 13.81
C ARG A 503 -11.10 -20.96 13.51
N PRO A 504 -10.15 -20.98 14.46
CA PRO A 504 -8.77 -20.60 14.18
C PRO A 504 -8.20 -21.46 13.04
N ALA A 505 -7.46 -20.83 12.14
CA ALA A 505 -6.89 -21.50 10.96
C ALA A 505 -5.94 -22.64 11.40
N THR A 506 -6.11 -23.83 10.83
CA THR A 506 -5.30 -25.02 11.13
C THR A 506 -3.86 -24.91 10.61
N ARG A 507 -3.64 -24.07 9.59
CA ARG A 507 -2.31 -23.74 9.04
C ARG A 507 -1.97 -22.27 9.35
N PRO A 508 -0.97 -21.98 10.17
CA PRO A 508 -0.52 -20.62 10.41
C PRO A 508 0.03 -20.00 9.12
N PHE A 509 -0.61 -18.92 8.65
CA PHE A 509 -0.16 -18.16 7.50
C PHE A 509 0.89 -17.13 7.95
N ARG A 510 2.09 -17.15 7.36
CA ARG A 510 3.22 -16.33 7.82
C ARG A 510 2.99 -14.84 7.50
N ALA A 511 2.84 -14.03 8.54
CA ALA A 511 2.46 -12.61 8.44
C ALA A 511 3.41 -11.73 7.60
N SER A 512 4.73 -12.00 7.60
CA SER A 512 5.72 -11.14 6.92
C SER A 512 5.68 -11.24 5.39
N SER A 513 5.39 -12.42 4.83
CA SER A 513 5.19 -12.58 3.39
C SER A 513 3.85 -12.00 2.92
N SER A 514 2.86 -11.98 3.80
CA SER A 514 1.47 -11.65 3.49
C SER A 514 1.29 -10.16 3.23
N HIS A 515 1.92 -9.33 4.07
CA HIS A 515 1.80 -7.87 4.00
C HIS A 515 2.38 -7.30 2.69
N PHE A 516 3.54 -7.80 2.25
CA PHE A 516 4.13 -7.43 0.96
C PHE A 516 3.24 -7.88 -0.21
N PHE A 517 2.72 -9.11 -0.14
CA PHE A 517 1.83 -9.65 -1.16
C PHE A 517 0.54 -8.82 -1.31
N PHE A 518 -0.12 -8.44 -0.21
CA PHE A 518 -1.34 -7.64 -0.25
C PHE A 518 -1.12 -6.27 -0.89
N LEU A 519 0.00 -5.61 -0.57
CA LEU A 519 0.36 -4.33 -1.17
C LEU A 519 0.74 -4.47 -2.65
N GLY A 520 1.38 -5.58 -3.04
CA GLY A 520 1.66 -5.89 -4.44
C GLY A 520 0.39 -6.06 -5.28
N VAL A 521 -0.58 -6.82 -4.77
CA VAL A 521 -1.89 -7.00 -5.45
C VAL A 521 -2.67 -5.68 -5.51
N LEU A 522 -2.62 -4.88 -4.44
CA LEU A 522 -3.23 -3.55 -4.42
C LEU A 522 -2.60 -2.60 -5.46
N LEU A 523 -1.27 -2.67 -5.66
CA LEU A 523 -0.56 -1.89 -6.67
C LEU A 523 -0.99 -2.26 -8.10
N ILE A 524 -1.18 -3.55 -8.39
CA ILE A 524 -1.73 -4.01 -9.68
C ILE A 524 -3.11 -3.39 -9.91
N GLY A 525 -3.95 -3.39 -8.87
CA GLY A 525 -5.27 -2.74 -8.92
C GLY A 525 -5.20 -1.25 -9.24
N LEU A 526 -4.20 -0.54 -8.67
CA LEU A 526 -4.01 0.89 -8.92
C LEU A 526 -3.60 1.16 -10.37
N ILE A 527 -2.68 0.36 -10.92
CA ILE A 527 -2.25 0.46 -12.32
C ILE A 527 -3.45 0.27 -13.26
N LEU A 528 -4.32 -0.70 -12.97
CA LEU A 528 -5.52 -0.91 -13.77
C LEU A 528 -6.47 0.30 -13.70
N ALA A 529 -6.63 0.91 -12.52
CA ALA A 529 -7.48 2.07 -12.36
C ALA A 529 -7.03 3.29 -13.21
N CYS A 530 -5.74 3.37 -13.54
CA CYS A 530 -5.21 4.41 -14.43
C CYS A 530 -5.60 4.22 -15.91
N LEU A 531 -5.93 3.00 -16.36
CA LEU A 531 -6.19 2.74 -17.78
C LEU A 531 -7.47 3.44 -18.30
N PRO A 532 -8.64 3.32 -17.64
CA PRO A 532 -9.86 4.00 -18.08
C PRO A 532 -9.72 5.52 -18.06
N ILE A 533 -9.05 6.06 -17.04
CA ILE A 533 -8.82 7.50 -16.87
C ILE A 533 -7.91 8.03 -17.98
N SER A 534 -6.88 7.26 -18.36
CA SER A 534 -5.98 7.62 -19.48
C SER A 534 -6.69 7.65 -20.83
N ILE A 535 -7.66 6.77 -21.06
CA ILE A 535 -8.34 6.57 -22.36
C ILE A 535 -9.66 7.36 -22.45
N SER A 536 -10.08 8.04 -21.39
CA SER A 536 -11.38 8.75 -21.31
C SER A 536 -11.50 9.89 -22.34
N LEU A 537 -12.24 9.66 -23.44
CA LEU A 537 -12.69 10.74 -24.33
C LEU A 537 -14.00 11.34 -23.77
N PRO A 538 -14.03 12.65 -23.50
CA PRO A 538 -15.18 13.31 -22.91
C PRO A 538 -16.36 13.36 -23.87
N SER A 539 -17.57 13.23 -23.35
CA SER A 539 -18.80 13.49 -24.09
C SER A 539 -19.05 15.00 -24.19
N GLN A 540 -19.46 15.45 -25.37
CA GLN A 540 -19.89 16.84 -25.57
C GLN A 540 -21.22 17.18 -24.86
N ALA A 541 -21.91 16.16 -24.32
CA ALA A 541 -23.20 16.32 -23.67
C ALA A 541 -23.09 16.80 -22.21
N CYS A 542 -22.03 16.43 -21.47
CA CYS A 542 -21.95 16.75 -20.04
C CYS A 542 -20.59 16.53 -19.36
N GLY A 543 -20.54 17.03 -18.12
CA GLY A 543 -19.38 16.97 -17.24
C GLY A 543 -18.41 18.13 -17.43
N PRO A 544 -17.34 18.17 -16.61
CA PRO A 544 -16.36 19.25 -16.63
C PRO A 544 -15.59 19.35 -17.95
N PHE A 545 -15.47 18.26 -18.70
CA PHE A 545 -14.67 18.24 -19.93
C PHE A 545 -15.50 18.41 -21.21
N SER A 546 -16.76 18.86 -21.13
CA SER A 546 -17.67 18.92 -22.29
C SER A 546 -17.17 19.80 -23.45
N ASN A 547 -16.34 20.81 -23.14
CA ASN A 547 -15.77 21.74 -24.13
C ASN A 547 -14.43 21.28 -24.73
N TYR A 548 -13.92 20.12 -24.31
CA TYR A 548 -12.64 19.57 -24.76
C TYR A 548 -12.86 18.32 -25.60
N ASN A 549 -11.97 18.05 -26.58
CA ASN A 549 -12.04 16.81 -27.36
C ASN A 549 -11.43 15.63 -26.61
N THR A 550 -10.53 15.88 -25.66
CA THR A 550 -9.96 14.89 -24.75
C THR A 550 -9.88 15.46 -23.33
N SER A 551 -10.10 14.61 -22.31
CA SER A 551 -10.00 15.04 -20.90
C SER A 551 -8.61 15.60 -20.55
N TRP A 552 -7.59 15.20 -21.31
CA TRP A 552 -6.20 15.60 -21.17
C TRP A 552 -5.88 16.96 -21.79
N GLU A 553 -6.72 17.50 -22.67
CA GLU A 553 -6.52 18.79 -23.34
C GLU A 553 -6.63 19.98 -22.38
N ALA A 554 -7.34 19.80 -21.25
CA ALA A 554 -7.40 20.79 -20.18
C ALA A 554 -6.03 21.10 -19.56
N LEU A 555 -5.09 20.14 -19.56
CA LEU A 555 -3.75 20.30 -19.01
C LEU A 555 -2.86 21.23 -19.86
N PRO A 556 -2.63 20.99 -21.17
CA PRO A 556 -1.87 21.90 -22.01
C PRO A 556 -2.54 23.27 -22.12
N ALA A 557 -3.88 23.35 -22.19
CA ALA A 557 -4.59 24.63 -22.19
C ALA A 557 -4.32 25.47 -20.91
N ALA A 558 -4.15 24.82 -19.76
CA ALA A 558 -3.73 25.48 -18.53
C ALA A 558 -2.24 25.87 -18.53
N VAL A 559 -1.38 25.02 -19.11
CA VAL A 559 0.06 25.30 -19.30
C VAL A 559 0.26 26.52 -20.21
N GLU A 560 -0.61 26.72 -21.19
CA GLU A 560 -0.57 27.89 -22.06
C GLU A 560 -0.99 29.20 -21.38
N ALA A 561 -1.83 29.13 -20.35
CA ALA A 561 -2.25 30.28 -19.56
C ALA A 561 -1.23 30.72 -18.49
N LEU A 562 -0.15 29.94 -18.28
CA LEU A 562 0.91 30.24 -17.32
C LEU A 562 1.93 31.27 -17.89
N PRO A 563 2.61 32.05 -17.02
CA PRO A 563 3.62 33.01 -17.47
C PRO A 563 4.76 32.32 -18.23
N GLN A 564 5.36 33.03 -19.20
CA GLN A 564 6.37 32.50 -20.15
C GLN A 564 7.46 31.63 -19.50
N ASN A 565 7.95 32.04 -18.31
CA ASN A 565 9.00 31.32 -17.59
C ASN A 565 8.55 29.92 -17.12
N ALA A 566 7.30 29.79 -16.66
CA ALA A 566 6.74 28.52 -16.22
C ALA A 566 6.42 27.63 -17.42
N LYS A 567 5.88 28.21 -18.50
CA LYS A 567 5.61 27.50 -19.76
C LYS A 567 6.88 26.87 -20.35
N ASN A 568 7.96 27.66 -20.44
CA ASN A 568 9.25 27.18 -20.96
C ASN A 568 9.85 26.07 -20.09
N PHE A 569 9.69 26.16 -18.76
CA PHE A 569 10.16 25.12 -17.84
C PHE A 569 9.36 23.82 -17.99
N ILE A 570 8.04 23.88 -18.07
CA ILE A 570 7.18 22.70 -18.25
C ILE A 570 7.45 22.05 -19.61
N ASN A 571 7.58 22.83 -20.69
CA ASN A 571 7.90 22.31 -22.01
C ASN A 571 9.29 21.67 -22.08
N LEU A 572 10.26 22.18 -21.32
CA LEU A 572 11.58 21.55 -21.18
C LEU A 572 11.47 20.18 -20.48
N LEU A 573 10.68 20.08 -19.40
CA LEU A 573 10.44 18.79 -18.73
C LEU A 573 9.68 17.79 -19.59
N GLY A 574 8.73 18.27 -20.40
CA GLY A 574 7.95 17.45 -21.33
C GLY A 574 8.68 17.07 -22.61
N SER A 575 9.88 17.58 -22.84
CA SER A 575 10.66 17.29 -24.05
C SER A 575 11.18 15.86 -24.05
N GLU A 576 11.13 15.22 -25.23
CA GLU A 576 11.77 13.92 -25.49
C GLU A 576 13.25 13.91 -25.07
N THR A 577 13.94 15.04 -25.24
CA THR A 577 15.36 15.19 -24.86
C THR A 577 15.59 15.11 -23.36
N PHE A 578 14.68 15.68 -22.56
CA PHE A 578 14.73 15.60 -21.10
C PHE A 578 14.39 14.19 -20.63
N ALA A 579 13.39 13.53 -21.23
CA ALA A 579 13.03 12.16 -20.90
C ALA A 579 14.20 11.19 -21.12
N VAL A 580 14.87 11.27 -22.28
CA VAL A 580 16.06 10.44 -22.58
C VAL A 580 17.19 10.75 -21.60
N SER A 581 17.48 12.03 -21.33
CA SER A 581 18.54 12.43 -20.40
C SER A 581 18.26 11.94 -18.97
N PHE A 582 17.02 12.08 -18.51
CA PHE A 582 16.57 11.61 -17.21
C PHE A 582 16.65 10.08 -17.10
N PHE A 583 16.28 9.35 -18.16
CA PHE A 583 16.39 7.89 -18.21
C PHE A 583 17.84 7.44 -18.08
N VAL A 584 18.78 8.05 -18.82
CA VAL A 584 20.22 7.73 -18.73
C VAL A 584 20.76 7.99 -17.33
N VAL A 585 20.45 9.14 -16.73
CA VAL A 585 20.87 9.47 -15.35
C VAL A 585 20.29 8.47 -14.35
N THR A 586 19.03 8.08 -14.52
CA THR A 586 18.37 7.10 -13.64
C THR A 586 18.98 5.72 -13.78
N CYS A 587 19.31 5.29 -14.99
CA CYS A 587 20.03 4.04 -15.25
C CYS A 587 21.42 4.05 -14.59
N LEU A 588 22.19 5.13 -14.75
CA LEU A 588 23.50 5.29 -14.08
C LEU A 588 23.37 5.27 -12.56
N ALA A 589 22.37 5.95 -12.00
CA ALA A 589 22.10 5.94 -10.57
C ALA A 589 21.72 4.53 -10.08
N MET A 590 20.91 3.79 -10.85
CA MET A 590 20.53 2.42 -10.53
C MET A 590 21.74 1.48 -10.55
N PHE A 591 22.60 1.56 -11.57
CA PHE A 591 23.87 0.83 -11.61
C PHE A 591 24.78 1.18 -10.43
N TYR A 592 24.88 2.46 -10.07
CA TYR A 592 25.65 2.90 -8.91
C TYR A 592 25.11 2.30 -7.61
N VAL A 593 23.79 2.30 -7.41
CA VAL A 593 23.16 1.70 -6.22
C VAL A 593 23.36 0.19 -6.17
N ILE A 594 23.28 -0.51 -7.31
CA ILE A 594 23.57 -1.96 -7.38
C ILE A 594 25.03 -2.24 -7.02
N ALA A 595 25.97 -1.48 -7.59
CA ALA A 595 27.39 -1.61 -7.28
C ALA A 595 27.67 -1.33 -5.79
N LEU A 596 27.03 -0.30 -5.22
CA LEU A 596 27.14 0.05 -3.81
C LEU A 596 26.54 -1.03 -2.90
N ALA A 597 25.39 -1.60 -3.27
CA ALA A 597 24.79 -2.73 -2.54
C ALA A 597 25.71 -3.97 -2.58
N GLY A 598 26.35 -4.24 -3.72
CA GLY A 598 27.35 -5.30 -3.85
C GLY A 598 28.59 -5.07 -2.97
N ALA A 599 29.08 -3.83 -2.90
CA ALA A 599 30.21 -3.47 -2.03
C ALA A 599 29.84 -3.59 -0.54
N HIS A 600 28.67 -3.09 -0.13
CA HIS A 600 28.19 -3.25 1.25
C HIS A 600 27.99 -4.71 1.63
N LYS A 601 27.50 -5.55 0.71
CA LYS A 601 27.39 -7.00 0.96
C LYS A 601 28.74 -7.65 1.23
N LYS A 602 29.79 -7.29 0.47
CA LYS A 602 31.16 -7.77 0.74
C LYS A 602 31.65 -7.32 2.12
N VAL A 603 31.43 -6.07 2.50
CA VAL A 603 31.80 -5.54 3.81
C VAL A 603 31.06 -6.27 4.94
N ILE A 604 29.75 -6.51 4.79
CA ILE A 604 28.94 -7.27 5.76
C ILE A 604 29.46 -8.70 5.92
N ASN A 605 29.82 -9.38 4.81
CA ASN A 605 30.39 -10.72 4.88
C ASN A 605 31.72 -10.74 5.65
N GLN A 606 32.61 -9.78 5.40
CA GLN A 606 33.86 -9.64 6.15
C GLN A 606 33.62 -9.38 7.64
N LEU A 607 32.62 -8.56 7.98
CA LEU A 607 32.22 -8.32 9.37
C LEU A 607 31.66 -9.59 10.03
N ARG A 608 30.86 -10.39 9.33
CA ARG A 608 30.35 -11.68 9.82
C ARG A 608 31.49 -12.67 10.08
N GLU A 609 32.47 -12.77 9.17
CA GLU A 609 33.65 -13.63 9.37
C GLU A 609 34.46 -13.21 10.60
N LYS A 610 34.66 -11.89 10.80
CA LYS A 610 35.32 -11.37 12.00
C LYS A 610 34.56 -11.70 13.28
N LEU A 611 33.22 -11.57 13.27
CA LEU A 611 32.36 -11.95 14.40
C LEU A 611 32.46 -13.45 14.73
N VAL A 612 32.45 -14.32 13.72
CA VAL A 612 32.62 -15.76 13.93
C VAL A 612 33.99 -16.08 14.53
N MET A 613 35.06 -15.42 14.07
CA MET A 613 36.38 -15.58 14.67
C MET A 613 36.43 -15.13 16.13
N VAL A 614 35.85 -13.97 16.47
CA VAL A 614 35.80 -13.48 17.85
C VAL A 614 35.00 -14.43 18.74
N CYS A 615 33.82 -14.87 18.32
CA CYS A 615 33.05 -15.87 19.09
C CYS A 615 33.81 -17.19 19.27
N ARG A 616 34.59 -17.62 18.26
CA ARG A 616 35.41 -18.82 18.36
C ARG A 616 36.56 -18.65 19.35
N LEU A 617 37.18 -17.47 19.39
CA LEU A 617 38.19 -17.11 20.38
C LEU A 617 37.61 -17.07 21.80
N ASP A 618 36.43 -16.45 21.98
CA ASP A 618 35.74 -16.43 23.28
C ASP A 618 35.39 -17.85 23.76
N SER A 619 34.94 -18.74 22.86
CA SER A 619 34.67 -20.14 23.20
C SER A 619 35.93 -20.89 23.63
N LEU A 620 37.06 -20.65 22.96
CA LEU A 620 38.35 -21.26 23.31
C LEU A 620 38.88 -20.74 24.66
N GLN A 621 38.58 -19.48 25.00
CA GLN A 621 38.94 -18.88 26.27
C GLN A 621 38.06 -19.39 27.42
N SER A 622 36.80 -19.75 27.14
CA SER A 622 35.90 -20.40 28.11
C SER A 622 36.28 -21.85 28.44
N GLU A 623 36.98 -22.55 27.53
CA GLU A 623 37.49 -23.92 27.74
C GLU A 623 38.91 -23.97 28.34
N GLY A 624 39.42 -22.84 28.86
CA GLY A 624 40.65 -22.82 29.66
C GLY A 624 41.96 -22.96 28.87
N TRP A 625 41.94 -22.82 27.55
CA TRP A 625 43.17 -22.82 26.75
C TRP A 625 43.83 -21.42 26.74
N PRO A 626 45.15 -21.30 26.93
CA PRO A 626 45.84 -20.02 26.89
C PRO A 626 45.94 -19.53 25.44
N VAL A 627 45.05 -18.64 25.04
CA VAL A 627 45.12 -17.98 23.73
C VAL A 627 45.90 -16.66 23.87
N LYS A 628 47.00 -16.53 23.12
CA LYS A 628 47.75 -15.26 23.01
C LYS A 628 46.89 -14.24 22.27
N ASN A 629 46.53 -13.14 22.94
CA ASN A 629 45.74 -12.04 22.37
C ASN A 629 46.39 -11.47 21.09
N PRO A 630 45.67 -11.40 19.95
CA PRO A 630 46.14 -10.67 18.77
C PRO A 630 45.90 -9.16 18.84
N CYS A 631 45.36 -8.64 19.95
CA CYS A 631 45.01 -7.22 20.10
C CYS A 631 46.22 -6.26 20.11
N THR A 632 47.46 -6.75 20.17
CA THR A 632 48.67 -5.91 20.17
C THR A 632 49.11 -5.41 18.80
N GLU A 633 48.56 -5.89 17.68
CA GLU A 633 48.99 -5.46 16.33
C GLU A 633 48.06 -4.44 15.64
N ILE A 634 46.90 -4.09 16.22
CA ILE A 634 45.86 -3.30 15.51
C ILE A 634 45.80 -1.83 15.93
N PHE A 635 46.47 -1.42 17.02
CA PHE A 635 46.59 0.00 17.42
C PHE A 635 48.03 0.35 17.87
N PRO A 636 48.93 0.74 16.95
CA PRO A 636 50.21 1.31 17.34
C PRO A 636 49.97 2.80 17.66
N GLY A 637 49.75 3.13 18.93
CA GLY A 637 49.66 4.55 19.32
C GLY A 637 49.19 4.89 20.72
N PHE A 638 48.69 3.94 21.51
CA PHE A 638 48.31 4.20 22.91
C PHE A 638 48.83 3.10 23.81
N CYS A 639 50.10 3.23 24.22
CA CYS A 639 50.58 2.78 25.53
C CYS A 639 51.97 3.39 25.75
N VAL A 640 52.01 4.43 26.57
CA VAL A 640 53.24 4.91 27.19
C VAL A 640 53.70 3.81 28.15
N THR A 641 54.95 3.39 27.98
CA THR A 641 55.64 2.43 28.84
C THR A 641 55.79 3.00 30.25
N GLY A 642 55.32 2.28 31.27
CA GLY A 642 55.64 2.53 32.67
C GLY A 642 55.98 1.22 33.37
N GLY A 643 57.27 1.02 33.67
CA GLY A 643 57.78 -0.04 34.55
C GLY A 643 57.48 0.23 36.03
N PRO A 644 57.81 -0.72 36.93
CA PRO A 644 57.03 -0.99 38.13
C PRO A 644 57.46 -0.20 39.37
N GLY A 645 56.47 0.11 40.22
CA GLY A 645 56.66 0.34 41.66
C GLY A 645 56.76 1.80 42.10
N GLN A 646 55.63 2.36 42.56
CA GLN A 646 55.55 3.27 43.72
C GLN A 646 54.09 3.51 44.14
N THR A 647 53.93 3.68 45.44
CA THR A 647 52.72 3.65 46.28
C THR A 647 51.87 4.93 46.26
N LEU A 648 50.54 4.75 46.42
CA LEU A 648 49.47 5.69 46.88
C LEU A 648 49.17 6.94 46.01
N PRO A 649 48.01 7.64 46.16
CA PRO A 649 46.85 7.45 47.07
C PRO A 649 45.46 7.48 46.38
N ASP A 650 44.39 7.20 47.15
CA ASP A 650 42.98 7.52 46.81
C ASP A 650 42.79 8.99 46.40
N PRO A 651 41.82 9.33 45.53
CA PRO A 651 40.65 10.06 46.04
C PRO A 651 39.31 9.92 45.26
N GLU A 652 38.24 10.19 46.01
CA GLU A 652 37.02 10.94 45.65
C GLU A 652 35.96 10.37 44.69
N ALA A 653 34.97 9.77 45.34
CA ALA A 653 33.53 9.92 45.18
C ALA A 653 33.01 10.93 44.11
N VAL A 654 32.26 10.40 43.14
CA VAL A 654 31.10 11.08 42.55
C VAL A 654 29.93 10.09 42.46
N SER A 655 28.89 10.43 43.19
CA SER A 655 27.63 9.73 43.43
C SER A 655 26.71 9.61 42.20
N GLY A 656 26.05 8.46 42.06
CA GLY A 656 24.86 8.22 41.22
C GLY A 656 24.15 6.93 41.68
N PRO A 657 22.82 6.84 41.58
CA PRO A 657 21.96 6.45 42.71
C PRO A 657 21.84 4.94 42.95
N GLU A 658 21.73 4.62 44.23
CA GLU A 658 21.42 3.31 44.80
C GLU A 658 20.05 2.78 44.36
N CYS A 659 20.00 1.48 44.05
CA CYS A 659 18.80 0.66 44.17
C CYS A 659 19.03 -0.34 45.30
N PRO A 660 18.00 -0.64 46.12
CA PRO A 660 18.17 -1.17 47.46
C PRO A 660 18.58 -2.64 47.51
N SER A 661 19.45 -2.91 48.46
CA SER A 661 19.96 -4.19 48.91
C SER A 661 18.84 -5.10 49.44
N GLY A 662 18.67 -6.26 48.80
CA GLY A 662 18.00 -7.44 49.37
C GLY A 662 19.03 -8.50 49.68
N GLN A 663 19.19 -8.81 50.97
CA GLN A 663 20.12 -9.79 51.53
C GLN A 663 19.91 -11.18 50.92
N ILE A 664 20.99 -11.83 50.48
CA ILE A 664 21.04 -13.28 50.32
C ILE A 664 22.21 -13.79 51.17
N HIS A 665 21.86 -14.58 52.18
CA HIS A 665 22.78 -15.25 53.08
C HIS A 665 23.74 -16.17 52.32
N THR A 666 25.02 -16.02 52.66
CA THR A 666 26.08 -16.98 52.42
C THR A 666 25.86 -18.24 53.25
N ALA A 667 25.80 -19.40 52.60
CA ALA A 667 26.14 -20.68 53.20
C ALA A 667 26.75 -21.57 52.12
N ALA A 668 28.07 -21.74 52.16
CA ALA A 668 28.75 -22.87 51.54
C ALA A 668 28.50 -24.12 52.40
N PRO A 669 28.54 -25.32 51.80
CA PRO A 669 29.66 -26.18 52.16
C PRO A 669 30.30 -26.96 50.99
N GLN A 670 31.62 -27.05 51.13
CA GLN A 670 32.60 -28.07 50.76
C GLN A 670 32.22 -29.25 49.84
N SER A 671 33.07 -29.35 48.81
CA SER A 671 33.51 -30.48 48.00
C SER A 671 33.46 -31.90 48.59
N GLN A 672 32.91 -32.83 47.81
CA GLN A 672 33.37 -34.22 47.71
C GLN A 672 33.28 -34.71 46.25
N GLN A 673 34.33 -35.40 45.80
CA GLN A 673 34.54 -35.96 44.46
C GLN A 673 33.51 -37.03 44.09
N ALA A 674 33.00 -36.98 42.85
CA ALA A 674 32.48 -38.14 42.12
C ALA A 674 32.64 -37.93 40.60
N GLU A 675 33.13 -38.96 39.89
CA GLU A 675 33.34 -39.02 38.45
C GLU A 675 32.10 -38.70 37.58
N PRO A 676 32.28 -38.26 36.32
CA PRO A 676 31.15 -37.99 35.43
C PRO A 676 30.68 -39.30 34.74
N GLN A 677 29.60 -39.89 35.24
CA GLN A 677 28.81 -40.85 34.45
C GLN A 677 27.84 -40.10 33.53
N LEU A 678 28.08 -40.28 32.23
CA LEU A 678 27.25 -39.89 31.10
C LEU A 678 25.84 -40.53 31.21
N PRO A 679 24.71 -39.81 31.12
CA PRO A 679 23.40 -40.45 30.99
C PRO A 679 23.00 -40.55 29.51
N HIS A 680 23.14 -41.77 29.01
CA HIS A 680 22.64 -42.32 27.75
C HIS A 680 21.10 -42.29 27.61
N GLN A 681 20.37 -41.50 28.41
CA GLN A 681 18.90 -41.46 28.46
C GLN A 681 18.25 -40.41 27.54
N LEU A 682 19.03 -39.48 26.97
CA LEU A 682 18.49 -38.45 26.05
C LEU A 682 18.29 -38.97 24.61
N LEU A 683 18.90 -40.09 24.24
CA LEU A 683 18.81 -40.64 22.88
C LEU A 683 17.58 -41.55 22.67
N GLN A 684 16.93 -42.01 23.75
CA GLN A 684 15.81 -42.96 23.67
C GLN A 684 14.42 -42.31 23.79
N GLN A 685 14.35 -40.99 24.03
CA GLN A 685 13.10 -40.21 23.94
C GLN A 685 12.97 -39.44 22.61
N LEU A 686 13.96 -39.54 21.72
CA LEU A 686 13.98 -38.87 20.40
C LEU A 686 13.80 -39.84 19.21
N GLN A 687 13.64 -41.15 19.46
CA GLN A 687 13.04 -42.11 18.52
C GLN A 687 11.57 -42.31 18.88
#